data_AF-A0A430MAX2-F1
#
_entry.id   AF-A0A430MAX2-F1
#
_cell.length_a   1.000
_cell.length_b   1.000
_cell.length_c   1.000
_cell.angle_alpha   90.00
_cell.angle_beta   90.00
_cell.angle_gamma   90.00
#
_symmetry.space_group_name_H-M   'P 1'
#
loop_
_entity.id
_entity.type
_entity.pdbx_description
1 polymer ?
#
loop_
_entity_poly.entity_id
_entity_poly.type
_entity_poly.pdbx_seq_one_letter_code
_entity_poly.pdbx_strand_id
1 'polypeptide(L)'
;MDPVSAIGLVAGIIQLVELSTKVTKRLVDFSSAALQDDMPQAFKQIKTALPLIVADLQRIQADGSYAATQDQAALHSVVQGCLSETQELDMILEKALPSAEDSSWERRKKALISLKYDKKIDKIAAAMNSYIGILTLHQVVDLSHNFKLENVPSYQESYWLVPYDKNPSFVGRDHIFKEIESALTVEEGVQPKTALYGLGGIGKSQVALEYCYRKKKKDPRCSIFWCNAATVARFEESLNRMASQCGLISNEQATDSFAVSSDVAFDAASPAKPIMVQEMGVADGLELAKKRLPNDTPEELLVELLEVLEFIPLAITQASAFMAKRRKTVRPYLDLYRKSDVTKMRLLSYEFSDHARPGSSMESVAKTWMISFEAIRESNPRAAELLCLMTFFQHQGVPAFLLQGEEEDEFDFQDAVAALKAFSFVDSNEEDTMFSTHRLVQLATRCWLDQEVPSETERWAFAALNSVATHFPRPTSHPDARYFALGESLLPHEELILQKQFKMPSKEVELARARLLNSSGRYLHWKGSYDEARSRFQESMQINMRLLGERHIDTMTSTGLYGWSLAIIGHNPEAVPMLERLVQLRTEVLGKDDPQTIDALSDFAHAIVAAGDLQKSEAMQREAVARSERILGRRHGNTIDCMAFLAQVLHQQGKQAEATALQREIFTVTLEVLGPKHINALMAEGNLASMLSNDRETYSEAYDIFKRNIQNKGEVYGLDHRETVALLATSFLLVLAVPSSANTDTSEALFSRGITTRKELWKPKVGTPWQIILSQVLTIPKGGVKNLKPNVPIYDVDLFENSKQTFDALHKAGKYVICYFSAGSWENWRDDRNSFQKKDLGKTLSGWPDEKYVNINSPSVRTIMAKRIKLAADKGCDAIDPDNLDGYQADNGLGLTEADTISYVKFLSKEAAKYRMTTGMKNGGSITKQVLPYVGFCINESCIQYSECDLYAPYIKAGKPVFNIEYPAGAPNVKAADKRRICSVTGAAKGSNGFSKVIKKMNLDTWVAYC
;
A
#
# COMPACT_ATOMS: atom_id res chain seq x y z
N MET A 1 11.08 63.61 34.42
CA MET A 1 12.29 63.11 35.09
C MET A 1 13.32 64.23 35.16
N ASP A 2 14.20 64.13 36.16
CA ASP A 2 15.25 65.08 36.53
C ASP A 2 16.24 65.35 35.38
N PRO A 3 16.63 66.61 35.07
CA PRO A 3 17.70 66.94 34.12
C PRO A 3 18.99 66.12 34.31
N VAL A 4 19.25 65.66 35.53
CA VAL A 4 20.37 64.77 35.88
C VAL A 4 20.31 63.43 35.15
N SER A 5 19.13 62.85 34.91
CA SER A 5 18.97 61.55 34.23
C SER A 5 19.24 61.62 32.71
N ALA A 6 18.86 62.73 32.07
CA ALA A 6 19.12 62.95 30.64
C ALA A 6 20.63 63.17 30.38
N ILE A 7 21.31 63.90 31.26
CA ILE A 7 22.77 64.06 31.21
C ILE A 7 23.47 62.72 31.44
N GLY A 8 22.98 61.88 32.36
CA GLY A 8 23.50 60.54 32.60
C GLY A 8 23.38 59.59 31.40
N LEU A 9 22.27 59.65 30.66
CA LEU A 9 22.08 58.84 29.45
C LEU A 9 23.05 59.25 28.33
N VAL A 10 23.17 60.56 28.07
CA VAL A 10 24.09 61.10 27.06
C VAL A 10 25.55 60.76 27.39
N ALA A 11 25.94 60.90 28.66
CA ALA A 11 27.25 60.50 29.13
C ALA A 11 27.50 58.98 28.95
N GLY A 12 26.48 58.15 29.23
CA GLY A 12 26.55 56.71 29.03
C GLY A 12 26.71 56.29 27.57
N ILE A 13 26.03 56.97 26.64
CA ILE A 13 26.18 56.74 25.19
C ILE A 13 27.59 57.10 24.73
N ILE A 14 28.11 58.26 25.13
CA ILE A 14 29.47 58.70 24.80
C ILE A 14 30.50 57.69 25.32
N GLN A 15 30.35 57.24 26.57
CA GLN A 15 31.24 56.25 27.17
C GLN A 15 31.18 54.89 26.46
N LEU A 16 29.99 54.46 26.04
CA LEU A 16 29.80 53.23 25.28
C LEU A 16 30.46 53.31 23.90
N VAL A 17 30.34 54.45 23.21
CA VAL A 17 31.01 54.69 21.91
C VAL A 17 32.52 54.54 22.05
N GLU A 18 33.11 55.20 23.05
CA GLU A 18 34.55 55.18 23.28
C GLU A 18 35.05 53.76 23.59
N LEU A 19 34.37 53.07 24.51
CA LEU A 19 34.70 51.70 24.88
C LEU A 19 34.50 50.71 23.73
N SER A 20 33.41 50.85 22.98
CA SER A 20 33.11 49.98 21.84
C SER A 20 34.13 50.12 20.73
N THR A 21 34.61 51.35 20.49
CA THR A 21 35.69 51.61 19.53
C THR A 21 36.97 50.89 19.95
N LYS A 22 37.32 50.95 21.25
CA LYS A 22 38.48 50.24 21.82
C LYS A 22 38.36 48.72 21.68
N VAL A 23 37.20 48.15 22.03
CA VAL A 23 36.94 46.70 21.94
C VAL A 23 36.92 46.21 20.50
N THR A 24 36.25 46.93 19.60
CA THR A 24 36.20 46.60 18.18
C THR A 24 37.59 46.61 17.57
N LYS A 25 38.43 47.59 17.93
CA LYS A 25 39.83 47.62 17.50
C LYS A 25 40.60 46.39 17.96
N ARG A 26 40.48 46.00 19.24
CA ARG A 26 41.12 44.78 19.78
C ARG A 26 40.66 43.50 19.05
N LEU A 27 39.39 43.40 18.66
CA LEU A 27 38.85 42.28 17.88
C LEU A 27 39.33 42.29 16.42
N VAL A 28 39.48 43.46 15.81
CA VAL A 28 40.06 43.62 14.47
C VAL A 28 41.54 43.22 14.47
N ASP A 29 42.31 43.69 15.45
CA ASP A 29 43.71 43.33 15.61
C ASP A 29 43.86 41.81 15.78
N PHE A 30 42.99 41.16 16.56
CA PHE A 30 42.93 39.70 16.68
C PHE A 30 42.62 39.00 15.35
N SER A 31 41.65 39.51 14.56
CA SER A 31 41.31 38.96 13.24
C SER A 31 42.45 39.06 12.21
N SER A 32 43.39 39.98 12.41
CA SER A 32 44.54 40.16 11.52
C SER A 32 45.73 39.26 11.90
N ALA A 33 45.78 38.80 13.16
CA ALA A 33 46.84 37.95 13.70
C ALA A 33 46.54 36.44 13.62
N ALA A 34 45.27 36.05 13.69
CA ALA A 34 44.79 34.70 13.41
C ALA A 34 44.32 34.62 11.95
N LEU A 35 44.58 33.52 11.23
CA LEU A 35 43.98 33.27 9.92
C LEU A 35 42.47 33.50 10.03
N GLN A 36 41.89 34.27 9.11
CA GLN A 36 40.51 34.80 9.16
C GLN A 36 39.43 33.76 9.47
N ASP A 37 39.70 32.48 9.15
CA ASP A 37 38.80 31.34 9.35
C ASP A 37 38.76 30.78 10.79
N ASP A 38 39.79 31.01 11.63
CA ASP A 38 39.91 30.41 12.97
C ASP A 38 39.25 31.22 14.10
N MET A 39 38.60 32.35 13.80
CA MET A 39 37.92 33.15 14.83
C MET A 39 36.60 32.48 15.28
N PRO A 40 36.38 32.29 16.60
CA PRO A 40 35.13 31.77 17.13
C PRO A 40 33.91 32.60 16.69
N GLN A 41 32.80 31.91 16.43
CA GLN A 41 31.60 32.52 15.84
C GLN A 41 31.04 33.67 16.70
N ALA A 42 31.09 33.56 18.03
CA ALA A 42 30.62 34.60 18.93
C ALA A 42 31.43 35.91 18.82
N PHE A 43 32.75 35.83 18.57
CA PHE A 43 33.55 37.03 18.33
C PHE A 43 33.24 37.66 16.97
N LYS A 44 32.96 36.85 15.94
CA LYS A 44 32.49 37.35 14.64
C LYS A 44 31.16 38.09 14.79
N GLN A 45 30.22 37.52 15.56
CA GLN A 45 28.92 38.14 15.85
C GLN A 45 29.06 39.47 16.59
N ILE A 46 29.83 39.50 17.68
CA ILE A 46 30.07 40.72 18.46
C ILE A 46 30.73 41.81 17.62
N LYS A 47 31.73 41.45 16.79
CA LYS A 47 32.43 42.38 15.89
C LYS A 47 31.47 43.05 14.90
N THR A 48 30.41 42.37 14.49
CA THR A 48 29.38 42.91 13.60
C THR A 48 28.28 43.66 14.37
N ALA A 49 27.86 43.16 15.52
CA ALA A 49 26.75 43.70 16.30
C ALA A 49 27.07 45.03 16.99
N LEU A 50 28.26 45.15 17.60
CA LEU A 50 28.61 46.28 18.44
C LEU A 50 28.66 47.63 17.67
N PRO A 51 29.23 47.72 16.45
CA PRO A 51 29.18 48.95 15.66
C PRO A 51 27.76 49.38 15.27
N LEU A 52 26.85 48.42 15.04
CA LEU A 52 25.44 48.71 14.71
C LEU A 52 24.71 49.34 15.90
N ILE A 53 24.86 48.75 17.09
CA ILE A 53 24.30 49.29 18.35
C ILE A 53 24.78 50.72 18.60
N VAL A 54 26.08 50.96 18.41
CA VAL A 54 26.68 52.30 18.60
C VAL A 54 26.13 53.29 17.58
N ALA A 55 26.04 52.91 16.31
CA ALA A 55 25.51 53.78 15.27
C ALA A 55 24.05 54.16 15.54
N ASP A 56 23.23 53.21 16.01
CA ASP A 56 21.83 53.47 16.35
C ASP A 56 21.69 54.40 17.56
N LEU A 57 22.48 54.20 18.62
CA LEU A 57 22.48 55.07 19.79
C LEU A 57 22.99 56.48 19.49
N GLN A 58 24.00 56.62 18.63
CA GLN A 58 24.50 57.92 18.18
C GLN A 58 23.45 58.69 17.36
N ARG A 59 22.66 57.99 16.53
CA ARG A 59 21.53 58.62 15.82
C ARG A 59 20.44 59.08 16.79
N ILE A 60 20.06 58.25 17.76
CA ILE A 60 19.09 58.62 18.80
C ILE A 60 19.57 59.85 19.60
N GLN A 61 20.88 59.96 19.85
CA GLN A 61 21.47 61.15 20.47
C GLN A 61 21.39 62.40 19.57
N ALA A 62 21.62 62.26 18.26
CA ALA A 62 21.62 63.36 17.30
C ALA A 62 20.21 63.90 16.99
N ASP A 63 19.21 63.02 16.95
CA ASP A 63 17.83 63.37 16.57
C ASP A 63 17.03 64.02 17.72
N GLY A 64 17.55 64.00 18.95
CA GLY A 64 16.90 64.64 20.10
C GLY A 64 15.62 63.94 20.61
N SER A 65 15.29 62.75 20.10
CA SER A 65 14.04 62.02 20.39
C SER A 65 13.94 61.46 21.82
N TYR A 66 15.02 61.54 22.60
CA TYR A 66 15.05 61.13 24.01
C TYR A 66 14.21 62.04 24.94
N ALA A 67 13.56 63.12 24.45
CA ALA A 67 12.81 64.07 25.27
C ALA A 67 11.42 63.57 25.76
N ALA A 68 10.94 62.42 25.27
CA ALA A 68 9.70 61.81 25.74
C ALA A 68 9.95 61.01 27.04
N THR A 69 9.31 61.42 28.14
CA THR A 69 9.56 60.92 29.49
C THR A 69 9.19 59.45 29.74
N GLN A 70 8.58 58.75 28.77
CA GLN A 70 8.11 57.37 28.93
C GLN A 70 9.13 56.31 28.49
N ASP A 71 10.01 56.62 27.53
CA ASP A 71 10.97 55.65 26.95
C ASP A 71 12.41 55.81 27.46
N GLN A 72 12.71 56.93 28.15
CA GLN A 72 14.03 57.22 28.71
C GLN A 72 14.55 56.13 29.67
N ALA A 73 13.67 55.53 30.48
CA ALA A 73 14.07 54.50 31.44
C ALA A 73 14.47 53.18 30.76
N ALA A 74 13.75 52.80 29.69
CA ALA A 74 14.06 51.61 28.90
C ALA A 74 15.37 51.79 28.13
N LEU A 75 15.54 52.94 27.47
CA LEU A 75 16.76 53.25 26.74
C LEU A 75 17.97 53.37 27.68
N HIS A 76 17.80 53.96 28.88
CA HIS A 76 18.84 53.98 29.91
C HIS A 76 19.23 52.57 30.35
N SER A 77 18.27 51.65 30.52
CA SER A 77 18.56 50.26 30.85
C SER A 77 19.35 49.55 29.73
N VAL A 78 19.02 49.81 28.47
CA VAL A 78 19.74 49.23 27.31
C VAL A 78 21.16 49.79 27.23
N VAL A 79 21.34 51.10 27.37
CA VAL A 79 22.67 51.73 27.33
C VAL A 79 23.56 51.22 28.48
N GLN A 80 23.02 51.12 29.70
CA GLN A 80 23.76 50.58 30.84
C GLN A 80 24.07 49.08 30.68
N GLY A 81 23.12 48.30 30.15
CA GLY A 81 23.32 46.90 29.83
C GLY A 81 24.42 46.69 28.80
N CYS A 82 24.36 47.41 27.67
CA CYS A 82 25.41 47.41 26.64
C CYS A 82 26.76 47.83 27.21
N LEU A 83 26.81 48.86 28.05
CA LEU A 83 28.05 49.33 28.68
C LEU A 83 28.65 48.25 29.58
N SER A 84 27.84 47.60 30.42
CA SER A 84 28.29 46.51 31.29
C SER A 84 28.83 45.32 30.50
N GLU A 85 28.10 44.85 29.49
CA GLU A 85 28.51 43.70 28.67
C GLU A 85 29.77 44.02 27.86
N THR A 86 29.88 45.25 27.33
CA THR A 86 31.08 45.69 26.59
C THR A 86 32.29 45.87 27.52
N GLN A 87 32.09 46.27 28.78
CA GLN A 87 33.15 46.32 29.79
C GLN A 87 33.60 44.92 30.21
N GLU A 88 32.67 43.98 30.44
CA GLU A 88 33.02 42.60 30.73
C GLU A 88 33.78 41.97 29.57
N LEU A 89 33.35 42.25 28.33
CA LEU A 89 34.07 41.84 27.14
C LEU A 89 35.48 42.46 27.08
N ASP A 90 35.65 43.78 27.27
CA ASP A 90 36.98 44.42 27.25
C ASP A 90 37.93 43.79 28.28
N MET A 91 37.43 43.47 29.48
CA MET A 91 38.20 42.77 30.52
C MET A 91 38.56 41.34 30.13
N ILE A 92 37.65 40.61 29.49
CA ILE A 92 37.92 39.25 28.99
C ILE A 92 38.96 39.32 27.87
N LEU A 93 38.81 40.24 26.93
CA LEU A 93 39.75 40.44 25.82
C LEU A 93 41.15 40.80 26.34
N GLU A 94 41.27 41.66 27.35
CA GLU A 94 42.56 42.00 27.94
C GLU A 94 43.28 40.81 28.60
N LYS A 95 42.52 39.86 29.16
CA LYS A 95 43.05 38.67 29.83
C LYS A 95 43.27 37.48 28.89
N ALA A 96 42.46 37.37 27.83
CA ALA A 96 42.38 36.19 26.98
C ALA A 96 42.99 36.40 25.58
N LEU A 97 43.06 37.64 25.06
CA LEU A 97 43.67 37.88 23.75
C LEU A 97 45.17 38.16 23.85
N PRO A 98 46.01 37.45 23.09
CA PRO A 98 47.43 37.74 23.00
C PRO A 98 47.68 39.03 22.19
N SER A 99 48.63 39.85 22.63
CA SER A 99 49.16 40.99 21.88
C SER A 99 50.31 40.53 20.97
N ALA A 100 50.58 41.27 19.90
CA ALA A 100 51.72 41.03 19.01
C ALA A 100 53.07 41.09 19.74
N GLU A 101 53.13 41.76 20.89
CA GLU A 101 54.32 41.91 21.74
C GLU A 101 54.48 40.79 22.79
N ASP A 102 53.50 39.87 22.94
CA ASP A 102 53.54 38.80 23.93
C ASP A 102 54.51 37.67 23.54
N SER A 103 55.26 37.13 24.53
CA SER A 103 56.13 35.97 24.33
C SER A 103 55.35 34.69 23.97
N SER A 104 55.99 33.74 23.26
CA SER A 104 55.35 32.49 22.81
C SER A 104 54.69 31.66 23.92
N TRP A 105 55.23 31.72 25.15
CA TRP A 105 54.65 31.06 26.32
C TRP A 105 53.37 31.78 26.79
N GLU A 106 53.40 33.10 26.83
CA GLU A 106 52.26 33.90 27.27
C GLU A 106 51.09 33.87 26.28
N ARG A 107 51.38 33.71 24.97
CA ARG A 107 50.36 33.42 23.96
C ARG A 107 49.64 32.09 24.17
N ARG A 108 50.38 31.02 24.52
CA ARG A 108 49.80 29.69 24.82
C ARG A 108 48.96 29.69 26.10
N LYS A 109 49.43 30.40 27.14
CA LYS A 109 48.69 30.57 28.39
C LYS A 109 47.38 31.35 28.18
N LYS A 110 47.41 32.46 27.44
CA LYS A 110 46.20 33.24 27.10
C LYS A 110 45.22 32.46 26.22
N ALA A 111 45.70 31.67 25.26
CA ALA A 111 44.85 30.77 24.47
C ALA A 111 44.12 29.71 25.32
N LEU A 112 44.79 29.10 26.31
CA LEU A 112 44.14 28.17 27.25
C LEU A 112 43.11 28.85 28.17
N ILE A 113 43.36 30.12 28.53
CA ILE A 113 42.43 30.92 29.34
C ILE A 113 41.17 31.27 28.52
N SER A 114 41.28 31.47 27.20
CA SER A 114 40.15 31.80 26.32
C SER A 114 39.02 30.76 26.35
N LEU A 115 39.35 29.46 26.39
CA LEU A 115 38.39 28.35 26.50
C LEU A 115 37.52 28.40 27.78
N LYS A 116 37.98 29.07 28.84
CA LYS A 116 37.23 29.22 30.09
C LYS A 116 36.12 30.27 29.97
N TYR A 117 36.21 31.17 28.99
CA TYR A 117 35.29 32.29 28.80
C TYR A 117 34.30 32.08 27.65
N ASP A 118 34.38 30.99 26.89
CA ASP A 118 33.51 30.72 25.72
C ASP A 118 32.02 30.87 26.06
N LYS A 119 31.52 30.20 27.11
CA LYS A 119 30.12 30.34 27.55
C LYS A 119 29.72 31.75 27.96
N LYS A 120 30.66 32.56 28.45
CA LYS A 120 30.41 33.96 28.79
C LYS A 120 30.37 34.83 27.54
N ILE A 121 31.26 34.59 26.58
CA ILE A 121 31.31 35.31 25.31
C ILE A 121 30.06 35.02 24.48
N ASP A 122 29.59 33.77 24.44
CA ASP A 122 28.33 33.41 23.79
C ASP A 122 27.14 34.14 24.42
N LYS A 123 27.13 34.26 25.77
CA LYS A 123 26.08 35.00 26.49
C LYS A 123 26.14 36.50 26.18
N ILE A 124 27.34 37.08 26.13
CA ILE A 124 27.54 38.49 25.72
C ILE A 124 27.04 38.69 24.29
N ALA A 125 27.38 37.79 23.36
CA ALA A 125 26.95 37.86 21.97
C ALA A 125 25.42 37.79 21.83
N ALA A 126 24.77 36.87 22.57
CA ALA A 126 23.32 36.76 22.60
C ALA A 126 22.65 38.01 23.20
N ALA A 127 23.21 38.57 24.29
CA ALA A 127 22.71 39.81 24.89
C ALA A 127 22.83 41.01 23.94
N MET A 128 23.97 41.15 23.26
CA MET A 128 24.19 42.21 22.25
C MET A 128 23.18 42.12 21.10
N ASN A 129 22.91 40.92 20.58
CA ASN A 129 21.88 40.74 19.55
C ASN A 129 20.46 41.07 20.05
N SER A 130 20.14 40.76 21.31
CA SER A 130 18.86 41.17 21.91
C SER A 130 18.72 42.70 21.99
N TYR A 131 19.81 43.43 22.26
CA TYR A 131 19.78 44.90 22.29
C TYR A 131 19.56 45.51 20.90
N ILE A 132 20.11 44.91 19.83
CA ILE A 132 19.80 45.30 18.45
C ILE A 132 18.31 45.17 18.18
N GLY A 133 17.69 44.06 18.60
CA GLY A 133 16.24 43.85 18.45
C GLY A 133 15.41 44.93 19.16
N ILE A 134 15.83 45.35 20.36
CA ILE A 134 15.13 46.41 21.12
C ILE A 134 15.33 47.79 20.47
N LEU A 135 16.54 48.11 20.02
CA LEU A 135 16.83 49.40 19.36
C LEU A 135 16.16 49.52 17.99
N THR A 136 16.10 48.43 17.21
CA THR A 136 15.34 48.39 15.95
C THR A 136 13.84 48.50 16.18
N LEU A 137 13.29 47.90 17.24
CA LEU A 137 11.90 48.11 17.63
C LEU A 137 11.61 49.57 17.99
N HIS A 138 12.51 50.23 18.73
CA HIS A 138 12.38 51.66 19.03
C HIS A 138 12.41 52.51 17.74
N GLN A 139 13.25 52.18 16.76
CA GLN A 139 13.27 52.84 15.46
C GLN A 139 11.94 52.69 14.70
N VAL A 140 11.36 51.49 14.68
CA VAL A 140 10.06 51.24 14.02
C VAL A 140 8.93 52.00 14.70
N VAL A 141 8.95 52.13 16.03
CA VAL A 141 7.95 52.90 16.79
C VAL A 141 8.12 54.41 16.57
N ASP A 142 9.34 54.95 16.56
CA ASP A 142 9.59 56.38 16.32
C ASP A 142 9.29 56.78 14.86
N LEU A 143 9.61 55.91 13.89
CA LEU A 143 9.19 56.02 12.48
C LEU A 143 7.66 56.05 12.35
N SER A 144 6.94 55.35 13.21
CA SER A 144 5.47 55.36 13.23
C SER A 144 4.86 56.64 13.82
N HIS A 145 5.60 57.36 14.68
CA HIS A 145 5.14 58.61 15.30
C HIS A 145 5.45 59.87 14.48
N ASN A 146 6.50 59.87 13.65
CA ASN A 146 6.86 61.02 12.80
C ASN A 146 6.30 60.97 11.36
N PHE A 147 5.52 59.95 10.99
CA PHE A 147 4.84 59.90 9.70
C PHE A 147 3.53 60.73 9.72
N LYS A 148 3.65 62.04 9.48
CA LYS A 148 2.53 62.79 8.89
C LYS A 148 2.40 62.37 7.43
N LEU A 149 1.35 61.60 7.14
CA LEU A 149 0.93 61.20 5.79
C LEU A 149 0.46 62.43 5.00
N GLU A 150 1.39 63.22 4.47
CA GLU A 150 1.11 64.14 3.38
C GLU A 150 1.80 63.60 2.11
N ASN A 151 0.96 63.20 1.15
CA ASN A 151 1.28 62.69 -0.19
C ASN A 151 1.76 61.24 -0.29
N VAL A 152 0.85 60.30 0.00
CA VAL A 152 0.98 58.91 -0.47
C VAL A 152 0.56 58.86 -1.95
N PRO A 153 1.41 58.38 -2.88
CA PRO A 153 1.00 58.09 -4.25
C PRO A 153 -0.10 57.02 -4.19
N SER A 154 -1.16 57.16 -4.99
CA SER A 154 -2.38 56.32 -4.91
C SER A 154 -2.04 54.85 -4.65
N TYR A 155 -2.35 54.37 -3.44
CA TYR A 155 -2.05 53.01 -3.00
C TYR A 155 -2.69 52.04 -4.00
N GLN A 156 -1.89 51.19 -4.63
CA GLN A 156 -2.44 50.04 -5.33
C GLN A 156 -3.03 49.14 -4.23
N GLU A 157 -4.36 49.00 -4.20
CA GLU A 157 -5.09 48.35 -3.09
C GLU A 157 -4.67 46.89 -2.83
N SER A 158 -3.90 46.27 -3.75
CA SER A 158 -3.34 44.93 -3.60
C SER A 158 -2.26 44.62 -4.65
N TYR A 159 -1.26 43.80 -4.28
CA TYR A 159 -0.18 43.36 -5.18
C TYR A 159 -0.47 41.98 -5.81
N TRP A 160 -0.05 41.80 -7.06
CA TRP A 160 -0.08 40.51 -7.75
C TRP A 160 1.29 40.25 -8.40
N LEU A 161 2.14 39.48 -7.71
CA LEU A 161 3.49 39.13 -8.16
C LEU A 161 3.60 37.63 -8.40
N VAL A 162 2.74 37.11 -9.27
CA VAL A 162 2.77 35.72 -9.73
C VAL A 162 3.25 35.70 -11.19
N PRO A 163 4.41 35.08 -11.51
CA PRO A 163 5.02 35.18 -12.83
C PRO A 163 4.43 34.19 -13.87
N TYR A 164 3.37 33.46 -13.51
CA TYR A 164 2.79 32.41 -14.34
C TYR A 164 1.34 32.70 -14.64
N ASP A 165 0.94 32.47 -15.90
CA ASP A 165 -0.45 32.57 -16.32
C ASP A 165 -1.32 31.45 -15.73
N LYS A 166 -2.62 31.73 -15.61
CA LYS A 166 -3.59 30.74 -15.17
C LYS A 166 -3.61 29.57 -16.16
N ASN A 167 -3.49 28.34 -15.66
CA ASN A 167 -3.58 27.15 -16.49
C ASN A 167 -5.03 26.89 -16.93
N PRO A 168 -5.39 27.06 -18.21
CA PRO A 168 -6.77 26.89 -18.68
C PRO A 168 -7.20 25.41 -18.71
N SER A 169 -6.24 24.48 -18.66
CA SER A 169 -6.47 23.04 -18.68
C SER A 169 -6.45 22.42 -17.28
N PHE A 170 -6.42 23.21 -16.20
CA PHE A 170 -6.49 22.69 -14.84
C PHE A 170 -7.84 21.97 -14.61
N VAL A 171 -7.82 20.86 -13.86
CA VAL A 171 -8.97 19.98 -13.62
C VAL A 171 -8.99 19.55 -12.16
N GLY A 172 -10.18 19.58 -11.55
CA GLY A 172 -10.47 18.94 -10.27
C GLY A 172 -9.72 19.50 -9.06
N ARG A 173 -9.36 18.61 -8.13
CA ARG A 173 -8.60 18.91 -6.88
C ARG A 173 -9.30 19.79 -5.84
N ASP A 174 -10.63 19.88 -5.87
CA ASP A 174 -11.40 20.76 -4.97
C ASP A 174 -11.25 20.44 -3.48
N HIS A 175 -11.01 19.18 -3.12
CA HIS A 175 -10.74 18.79 -1.74
C HIS A 175 -9.43 19.43 -1.22
N ILE A 176 -8.36 19.44 -2.02
CA ILE A 176 -7.07 20.03 -1.65
C ILE A 176 -7.22 21.53 -1.40
N PHE A 177 -8.01 22.24 -2.21
CA PHE A 177 -8.23 23.67 -1.99
C PHE A 177 -8.96 23.96 -0.67
N LYS A 178 -9.90 23.10 -0.26
CA LYS A 178 -10.57 23.23 1.05
C LYS A 178 -9.59 23.01 2.20
N GLU A 179 -8.66 22.05 2.05
CA GLU A 179 -7.61 21.81 3.03
C GLU A 179 -6.63 22.98 3.12
N ILE A 180 -6.23 23.56 1.99
CA ILE A 180 -5.39 24.77 1.95
C ILE A 180 -6.12 25.93 2.63
N GLU A 181 -7.40 26.17 2.34
CA GLU A 181 -8.17 27.23 3.01
C GLU A 181 -8.26 27.01 4.53
N SER A 182 -8.50 25.76 4.95
CA SER A 182 -8.52 25.41 6.37
C SER A 182 -7.16 25.62 7.04
N ALA A 183 -6.06 25.22 6.40
CA ALA A 183 -4.72 25.34 6.95
C ALA A 183 -4.20 26.79 6.96
N LEU A 184 -4.73 27.65 6.09
CA LEU A 184 -4.39 29.07 5.99
C LEU A 184 -5.37 29.99 6.74
N THR A 185 -6.21 29.44 7.61
CA THR A 185 -7.10 30.23 8.46
C THR A 185 -6.29 30.92 9.56
N VAL A 186 -6.48 32.24 9.71
CA VAL A 186 -5.73 33.04 10.69
C VAL A 186 -6.30 32.82 12.09
N GLU A 187 -5.45 32.41 13.02
CA GLU A 187 -5.75 32.34 14.46
C GLU A 187 -4.96 33.42 15.21
N GLU A 188 -5.48 33.87 16.36
CA GLU A 188 -4.91 34.98 17.12
C GLU A 188 -3.49 34.62 17.61
N GLY A 189 -2.48 35.37 17.18
CA GLY A 189 -1.08 35.15 17.56
C GLY A 189 -0.30 34.12 16.74
N VAL A 190 -0.91 33.49 15.72
CA VAL A 190 -0.24 32.48 14.86
C VAL A 190 -0.30 32.88 13.39
N GLN A 191 0.85 32.91 12.70
CA GLN A 191 0.89 33.04 11.25
C GLN A 191 0.66 31.67 10.60
N PRO A 192 -0.46 31.45 9.88
CA PRO A 192 -0.77 30.14 9.35
C PRO A 192 0.12 29.79 8.15
N LYS A 193 0.67 28.58 8.16
CA LYS A 193 1.56 28.05 7.11
C LYS A 193 1.27 26.58 6.83
N THR A 194 1.33 26.21 5.54
CA THR A 194 1.13 24.84 5.06
C THR A 194 2.10 24.54 3.91
N ALA A 195 2.44 23.26 3.71
CA ALA A 195 3.21 22.81 2.56
C ALA A 195 2.42 21.79 1.74
N LEU A 196 2.57 21.86 0.42
CA LEU A 196 2.09 20.83 -0.50
C LEU A 196 3.23 19.85 -0.80
N TYR A 197 3.05 18.57 -0.47
CA TYR A 197 4.05 17.52 -0.73
C TYR A 197 3.45 16.38 -1.56
N GLY A 198 4.28 15.48 -2.07
CA GLY A 198 3.88 14.38 -2.96
C GLY A 198 4.87 14.14 -4.10
N LEU A 199 4.62 13.12 -4.92
CA LEU A 199 5.52 12.68 -5.99
C LEU A 199 5.85 13.78 -7.02
N GLY A 200 7.00 13.68 -7.68
CA GLY A 200 7.36 14.51 -8.83
C GLY A 200 6.31 14.43 -9.94
N GLY A 201 5.92 15.57 -10.54
CA GLY A 201 4.93 15.61 -11.62
C GLY A 201 3.45 15.49 -11.19
N ILE A 202 3.16 15.30 -9.90
CA ILE A 202 1.79 15.11 -9.38
C ILE A 202 0.90 16.37 -9.42
N GLY A 203 1.50 17.54 -9.69
CA GLY A 203 0.78 18.80 -9.88
C GLY A 203 0.83 19.81 -8.73
N LYS A 204 1.72 19.63 -7.73
CA LYS A 204 1.86 20.53 -6.55
C LYS A 204 1.89 22.02 -6.92
N SER A 205 2.80 22.43 -7.81
CA SER A 205 2.93 23.83 -8.23
C SER A 205 1.72 24.33 -9.04
N GLN A 206 0.98 23.45 -9.72
CA GLN A 206 -0.24 23.80 -10.44
C GLN A 206 -1.40 24.02 -9.48
N VAL A 207 -1.50 23.19 -8.41
CA VAL A 207 -2.46 23.40 -7.33
C VAL A 207 -2.18 24.74 -6.63
N ALA A 208 -0.93 25.01 -6.24
CA ALA A 208 -0.56 26.30 -5.65
C ALA A 208 -0.93 27.48 -6.54
N LEU A 209 -0.62 27.41 -7.84
CA LEU A 209 -0.94 28.46 -8.81
C LEU A 209 -2.45 28.68 -8.96
N GLU A 210 -3.23 27.60 -9.11
CA GLU A 210 -4.69 27.69 -9.22
C GLU A 210 -5.30 28.26 -7.93
N TYR A 211 -4.76 27.89 -6.75
CA TYR A 211 -5.18 28.47 -5.47
C TYR A 211 -4.94 29.99 -5.42
N CYS A 212 -3.77 30.48 -5.86
CA CYS A 212 -3.49 31.92 -5.95
C CYS A 212 -4.56 32.66 -6.78
N TYR A 213 -4.90 32.14 -7.96
CA TYR A 213 -5.94 32.72 -8.81
C TYR A 213 -7.34 32.68 -8.16
N ARG A 214 -7.71 31.56 -7.53
CA ARG A 214 -8.98 31.42 -6.82
C ARG A 214 -9.07 32.37 -5.62
N LYS A 215 -8.00 32.50 -4.84
CA LYS A 215 -7.90 33.40 -3.68
C LYS A 215 -8.02 34.86 -4.11
N LYS A 216 -7.29 35.29 -5.14
CA LYS A 216 -7.36 36.66 -5.67
C LYS A 216 -8.74 37.01 -6.21
N LYS A 217 -9.43 36.05 -6.83
CA LYS A 217 -10.81 36.23 -7.28
C LYS A 217 -11.81 36.35 -6.12
N LYS A 218 -11.62 35.56 -5.06
CA LYS A 218 -12.47 35.55 -3.86
C LYS A 218 -12.24 36.77 -2.96
N ASP A 219 -10.99 37.23 -2.86
CA ASP A 219 -10.57 38.40 -2.10
C ASP A 219 -9.64 39.28 -2.94
N PRO A 220 -10.20 40.23 -3.71
CA PRO A 220 -9.41 41.12 -4.57
C PRO A 220 -8.37 41.95 -3.82
N ARG A 221 -8.59 42.20 -2.52
CA ARG A 221 -7.69 42.99 -1.66
C ARG A 221 -6.47 42.20 -1.18
N CYS A 222 -6.49 40.88 -1.33
CA CYS A 222 -5.37 40.02 -0.94
C CYS A 222 -4.17 40.25 -1.87
N SER A 223 -3.03 40.61 -1.30
CA SER A 223 -1.75 40.67 -2.00
C SER A 223 -1.14 39.27 -2.10
N ILE A 224 -0.73 38.87 -3.30
CA ILE A 224 -0.15 37.54 -3.53
C ILE A 224 1.23 37.68 -4.14
N PHE A 225 2.18 37.02 -3.49
CA PHE A 225 3.60 37.03 -3.78
C PHE A 225 4.08 35.62 -4.11
N TRP A 226 4.78 35.45 -5.22
CA TRP A 226 5.36 34.16 -5.62
C TRP A 226 6.89 34.21 -5.54
N CYS A 227 7.47 33.37 -4.69
CA CYS A 227 8.91 33.30 -4.47
C CYS A 227 9.49 31.97 -4.98
N ASN A 228 10.61 32.01 -5.72
CA ASN A 228 11.29 30.80 -6.19
C ASN A 228 12.42 30.42 -5.22
N ALA A 229 12.16 29.47 -4.34
CA ALA A 229 13.13 28.98 -3.36
C ALA A 229 13.93 27.75 -3.83
N ALA A 230 14.08 27.52 -5.14
CA ALA A 230 14.82 26.35 -5.64
C ALA A 230 16.32 26.39 -5.28
N THR A 231 16.88 27.58 -5.10
CA THR A 231 18.24 27.81 -4.57
C THR A 231 18.22 29.08 -3.71
N VAL A 232 19.20 29.23 -2.81
CA VAL A 232 19.35 30.44 -1.97
C VAL A 232 19.41 31.69 -2.84
N ALA A 233 20.22 31.68 -3.91
CA ALA A 233 20.34 32.80 -4.85
C ALA A 233 19.00 33.17 -5.53
N ARG A 234 18.19 32.19 -5.95
CA ARG A 234 16.87 32.46 -6.56
C ARG A 234 15.86 32.98 -5.54
N PHE A 235 15.99 32.56 -4.29
CA PHE A 235 15.14 33.03 -3.20
C PHE A 235 15.44 34.51 -2.88
N GLU A 236 16.73 34.85 -2.74
CA GLU A 236 17.19 36.23 -2.56
C GLU A 236 16.79 37.14 -3.72
N GLU A 237 16.99 36.69 -4.97
CA GLU A 237 16.56 37.41 -6.17
C GLU A 237 15.04 37.67 -6.16
N SER A 238 14.25 36.66 -5.77
CA SER A 238 12.80 36.79 -5.66
C SER A 238 12.39 37.79 -4.57
N LEU A 239 13.04 37.77 -3.40
CA LEU A 239 12.79 38.71 -2.30
C LEU A 239 13.12 40.15 -2.71
N ASN A 240 14.29 40.38 -3.32
CA ASN A 240 14.71 41.69 -3.80
C ASN A 240 13.73 42.24 -4.85
N ARG A 241 13.26 41.38 -5.77
CA ARG A 241 12.24 41.76 -6.75
C ARG A 241 10.93 42.18 -6.08
N MET A 242 10.47 41.45 -5.06
CA MET A 242 9.24 41.79 -4.33
C MET A 242 9.39 43.11 -3.56
N ALA A 243 10.52 43.32 -2.87
CA ALA A 243 10.80 44.55 -2.14
C ALA A 243 10.86 45.78 -3.06
N SER A 244 11.51 45.66 -4.22
CA SER A 244 11.54 46.73 -5.24
C SER A 244 10.13 47.04 -5.77
N GLN A 245 9.33 46.02 -6.09
CA GLN A 245 7.98 46.22 -6.64
C GLN A 245 6.98 46.78 -5.61
N CYS A 246 7.22 46.57 -4.31
CA CYS A 246 6.48 47.19 -3.22
C CYS A 246 6.97 48.61 -2.86
N GLY A 247 8.02 49.11 -3.52
CA GLY A 247 8.62 50.42 -3.24
C GLY A 247 9.38 50.50 -1.91
N LEU A 248 9.78 49.36 -1.33
CA LEU A 248 10.50 49.28 -0.06
C LEU A 248 12.00 49.57 -0.21
N ILE A 249 12.54 49.36 -1.41
CA ILE A 249 13.94 49.62 -1.77
C ILE A 249 14.00 50.26 -3.16
N SER A 250 14.95 51.17 -3.39
CA SER A 250 15.19 51.71 -4.74
C SER A 250 15.91 50.68 -5.61
N ASN A 251 15.74 50.75 -6.94
CA ASN A 251 16.39 49.82 -7.88
C ASN A 251 17.93 49.83 -7.79
N GLU A 252 18.53 50.87 -7.19
CA GLU A 252 19.99 50.97 -6.96
C GLU A 252 20.45 50.28 -5.67
N GLN A 253 19.54 49.98 -4.72
CA GLN A 253 19.84 49.33 -3.42
C GLN A 253 19.52 47.82 -3.41
N ALA A 254 18.97 47.28 -4.50
CA ALA A 254 18.50 45.90 -4.59
C ALA A 254 19.61 44.85 -4.60
N THR A 255 20.88 45.24 -4.70
CA THR A 255 22.03 44.32 -4.74
C THR A 255 22.61 43.96 -3.37
N ASP A 256 22.33 44.74 -2.31
CA ASP A 256 23.02 44.60 -1.00
C ASP A 256 22.11 44.37 0.22
N SER A 257 20.79 44.22 0.08
CA SER A 257 19.85 44.50 1.20
C SER A 257 19.10 43.32 1.86
N PHE A 258 19.26 42.06 1.45
CA PHE A 258 18.62 40.93 2.14
C PHE A 258 19.52 39.69 2.22
N ALA A 259 20.32 39.58 3.29
CA ALA A 259 20.92 38.31 3.68
C ALA A 259 19.87 37.49 4.44
N VAL A 260 19.37 36.41 3.83
CA VAL A 260 18.41 35.50 4.49
C VAL A 260 19.20 34.61 5.46
N SER A 261 18.91 34.69 6.76
CA SER A 261 19.51 33.76 7.72
C SER A 261 18.96 32.35 7.51
N SER A 262 19.76 31.33 7.82
CA SER A 262 19.35 29.91 7.79
C SER A 262 18.07 29.64 8.58
N ASP A 263 17.83 30.42 9.63
CA ASP A 263 16.69 30.25 10.54
C ASP A 263 15.35 30.61 9.88
N VAL A 264 15.33 31.62 8.99
CA VAL A 264 14.13 32.00 8.23
C VAL A 264 13.77 30.92 7.21
N ALA A 265 14.76 30.27 6.60
CA ALA A 265 14.55 29.15 5.69
C ALA A 265 14.04 27.90 6.43
N PHE A 266 14.55 27.64 7.64
CA PHE A 266 14.11 26.53 8.50
C PHE A 266 12.67 26.73 9.00
N ASP A 267 12.31 27.95 9.42
CA ASP A 267 10.94 28.29 9.84
C ASP A 267 9.94 28.20 8.67
N ALA A 268 10.34 28.57 7.46
CA ALA A 268 9.52 28.39 6.27
C ALA A 268 9.30 26.91 5.88
N ALA A 269 10.26 26.03 6.21
CA ALA A 269 10.25 24.62 5.85
C ALA A 269 9.44 23.70 6.79
N SER A 270 9.10 24.15 8.00
CA SER A 270 8.37 23.35 9.00
C SER A 270 6.93 23.83 9.21
N PRO A 271 5.97 23.49 8.32
CA PRO A 271 4.57 23.86 8.48
C PRO A 271 3.89 23.06 9.59
N ALA A 272 2.91 23.67 10.26
CA ALA A 272 2.12 22.97 11.29
C ALA A 272 1.24 21.85 10.72
N LYS A 273 0.84 21.95 9.44
CA LYS A 273 -0.05 20.98 8.77
C LYS A 273 0.30 20.84 7.28
N PRO A 274 1.16 19.89 6.89
CA PRO A 274 1.43 19.58 5.49
C PRO A 274 0.23 18.89 4.84
N ILE A 275 0.03 19.11 3.53
CA ILE A 275 -1.07 18.57 2.72
C ILE A 275 -0.48 17.74 1.57
N MET A 276 -0.88 16.47 1.50
CA MET A 276 -0.40 15.56 0.46
C MET A 276 -1.20 15.75 -0.83
N VAL A 277 -0.51 15.95 -1.94
CA VAL A 277 -1.09 15.94 -3.28
C VAL A 277 -0.96 14.54 -3.86
N GLN A 278 -2.07 13.82 -3.92
CA GLN A 278 -2.17 12.45 -4.45
C GLN A 278 -2.29 12.42 -5.98
N GLU A 279 -2.30 11.23 -6.59
CA GLU A 279 -2.63 11.02 -8.01
C GLU A 279 -4.02 11.57 -8.37
N MET A 280 -4.29 11.79 -9.67
CA MET A 280 -5.62 12.20 -10.10
C MET A 280 -6.61 11.04 -9.96
N GLY A 281 -7.83 11.32 -9.52
CA GLY A 281 -8.92 10.34 -9.62
C GLY A 281 -9.26 10.05 -11.08
N VAL A 282 -9.98 8.96 -11.35
CA VAL A 282 -10.36 8.55 -12.71
C VAL A 282 -11.14 9.65 -13.43
N ALA A 283 -12.07 10.31 -12.75
CA ALA A 283 -12.87 11.41 -13.31
C ALA A 283 -12.00 12.60 -13.74
N ASP A 284 -11.16 13.10 -12.83
CA ASP A 284 -10.26 14.23 -13.08
C ASP A 284 -9.25 13.87 -14.21
N GLY A 285 -8.71 12.65 -14.20
CA GLY A 285 -7.79 12.16 -15.22
C GLY A 285 -8.45 12.09 -16.60
N LEU A 286 -9.69 11.60 -16.68
CA LEU A 286 -10.46 11.54 -17.92
C LEU A 286 -10.79 12.92 -18.46
N GLU A 287 -11.18 13.87 -17.60
CA GLU A 287 -11.44 15.24 -18.03
C GLU A 287 -10.16 15.90 -18.55
N LEU A 288 -9.01 15.73 -17.88
CA LEU A 288 -7.73 16.25 -18.36
C LEU A 288 -7.34 15.65 -19.71
N ALA A 289 -7.50 14.33 -19.88
CA ALA A 289 -7.20 13.66 -21.14
C ALA A 289 -8.12 14.14 -22.27
N LYS A 290 -9.43 14.28 -22.02
CA LYS A 290 -10.42 14.79 -22.98
C LYS A 290 -10.13 16.24 -23.40
N LYS A 291 -9.61 17.09 -22.51
CA LYS A 291 -9.21 18.47 -22.85
C LYS A 291 -7.99 18.53 -23.80
N ARG A 292 -7.15 17.50 -23.83
CA ARG A 292 -5.86 17.50 -24.55
C ARG A 292 -5.78 16.54 -25.73
N LEU A 293 -6.70 15.58 -25.84
CA LEU A 293 -6.76 14.58 -26.89
C LEU A 293 -8.01 14.78 -27.77
N PRO A 294 -8.03 14.21 -29.00
CA PRO A 294 -9.20 14.27 -29.87
C PRO A 294 -10.48 13.74 -29.18
N ASN A 295 -11.58 14.49 -29.32
CA ASN A 295 -12.88 14.22 -28.68
C ASN A 295 -13.52 12.87 -29.06
N ASP A 296 -13.06 12.23 -30.14
CA ASP A 296 -13.53 10.95 -30.64
C ASP A 296 -12.80 9.73 -30.05
N THR A 297 -11.84 9.95 -29.14
CA THR A 297 -11.10 8.86 -28.50
C THR A 297 -12.01 8.06 -27.55
N PRO A 298 -12.12 6.72 -27.70
CA PRO A 298 -12.93 5.88 -26.81
C PRO A 298 -12.49 5.98 -25.34
N GLU A 299 -13.45 6.13 -24.43
CA GLU A 299 -13.18 6.30 -23.00
C GLU A 299 -12.42 5.11 -22.39
N GLU A 300 -12.68 3.88 -22.84
CA GLU A 300 -11.95 2.69 -22.41
C GLU A 300 -10.44 2.79 -22.69
N LEU A 301 -10.06 3.35 -23.84
CA LEU A 301 -8.65 3.58 -24.20
C LEU A 301 -8.04 4.73 -23.40
N LEU A 302 -8.84 5.74 -23.04
CA LEU A 302 -8.39 6.80 -22.14
C LEU A 302 -8.15 6.27 -20.74
N VAL A 303 -9.03 5.43 -20.19
CA VAL A 303 -8.80 4.78 -18.88
C VAL A 303 -7.53 3.93 -18.91
N GLU A 304 -7.36 3.12 -19.95
CA GLU A 304 -6.13 2.32 -20.13
C GLU A 304 -4.87 3.18 -20.22
N LEU A 305 -4.94 4.33 -20.90
CA LEU A 305 -3.85 5.31 -20.92
C LEU A 305 -3.56 5.90 -19.55
N LEU A 306 -4.59 6.27 -18.79
CA LEU A 306 -4.45 6.84 -17.46
C LEU A 306 -3.85 5.84 -16.47
N GLU A 307 -4.26 4.57 -16.53
CA GLU A 307 -3.73 3.49 -15.72
C GLU A 307 -2.24 3.26 -15.97
N VAL A 308 -1.78 3.23 -17.23
CA VAL A 308 -0.34 3.05 -17.51
C VAL A 308 0.50 4.29 -17.18
N LEU A 309 -0.12 5.46 -17.05
CA LEU A 309 0.53 6.71 -16.65
C LEU A 309 0.34 7.01 -15.16
N GLU A 310 -0.20 6.05 -14.40
CA GLU A 310 -0.45 6.12 -12.95
C GLU A 310 -1.20 7.40 -12.54
N PHE A 311 -2.09 7.89 -13.41
CA PHE A 311 -2.87 9.11 -13.19
C PHE A 311 -2.04 10.36 -12.82
N ILE A 312 -0.76 10.39 -13.20
CA ILE A 312 0.12 11.55 -12.97
C ILE A 312 -0.18 12.64 -14.01
N PRO A 313 -0.63 13.85 -13.63
CA PRO A 313 -1.03 14.89 -14.57
C PRO A 313 0.07 15.28 -15.57
N LEU A 314 1.32 15.32 -15.11
CA LEU A 314 2.45 15.61 -15.99
C LEU A 314 2.65 14.50 -17.03
N ALA A 315 2.56 13.22 -16.63
CA ALA A 315 2.68 12.08 -17.54
C ALA A 315 1.57 12.10 -18.61
N ILE A 316 0.33 12.39 -18.21
CA ILE A 316 -0.83 12.53 -19.10
C ILE A 316 -0.61 13.66 -20.10
N THR A 317 -0.13 14.80 -19.62
CA THR A 317 0.14 15.97 -20.45
C THR A 317 1.27 15.70 -21.45
N GLN A 318 2.35 15.03 -21.03
CA GLN A 318 3.44 14.61 -21.89
C GLN A 318 2.98 13.64 -22.98
N ALA A 319 2.21 12.60 -22.61
CA ALA A 319 1.69 11.63 -23.56
C ALA A 319 0.79 12.31 -24.60
N SER A 320 -0.06 13.23 -24.16
CA SER A 320 -0.92 14.03 -25.04
C SER A 320 -0.11 14.91 -25.99
N ALA A 321 0.91 15.61 -25.51
CA ALA A 321 1.80 16.42 -26.34
C ALA A 321 2.59 15.60 -27.36
N PHE A 322 3.09 14.42 -26.95
CA PHE A 322 3.78 13.48 -27.83
C PHE A 322 2.85 13.00 -28.96
N MET A 323 1.62 12.61 -28.61
CA MET A 323 0.60 12.16 -29.56
C MET A 323 0.22 13.27 -30.54
N ALA A 324 -0.03 14.49 -30.05
CA ALA A 324 -0.37 15.64 -30.88
C ALA A 324 0.74 15.98 -31.88
N LYS A 325 1.99 16.08 -31.43
CA LYS A 325 3.14 16.41 -32.29
C LYS A 325 3.37 15.38 -33.40
N ARG A 326 3.12 14.09 -33.12
CA ARG A 326 3.36 12.98 -34.06
C ARG A 326 2.11 12.51 -34.79
N ARG A 327 0.96 13.18 -34.60
CA ARG A 327 -0.35 12.79 -35.15
C ARG A 327 -0.68 11.31 -34.87
N LYS A 328 -0.42 10.87 -33.64
CA LYS A 328 -0.73 9.51 -33.17
C LYS A 328 -1.99 9.51 -32.30
N THR A 329 -2.75 8.41 -32.36
CA THR A 329 -3.85 8.14 -31.44
C THR A 329 -3.37 7.38 -30.19
N VAL A 330 -4.25 7.18 -29.22
CA VAL A 330 -3.92 6.52 -27.94
C VAL A 330 -3.40 5.09 -28.12
N ARG A 331 -3.98 4.31 -29.04
CA ARG A 331 -3.59 2.91 -29.21
C ARG A 331 -2.14 2.72 -29.70
N PRO A 332 -1.69 3.41 -30.76
CA PRO A 332 -0.26 3.42 -31.14
C PRO A 332 0.69 3.93 -30.06
N TYR A 333 0.23 4.78 -29.13
CA TYR A 333 1.03 5.18 -27.99
C TYR A 333 1.17 4.03 -26.98
N LEU A 334 0.06 3.39 -26.63
CA LEU A 334 0.05 2.22 -25.74
C LEU A 334 0.88 1.05 -26.29
N ASP A 335 0.83 0.81 -27.60
CA ASP A 335 1.65 -0.21 -28.26
C ASP A 335 3.15 0.10 -28.15
N LEU A 336 3.54 1.38 -28.29
CA LEU A 336 4.92 1.80 -28.02
C LEU A 336 5.27 1.64 -26.54
N TYR A 337 4.38 2.04 -25.64
CA TYR A 337 4.59 1.96 -24.20
C TYR A 337 4.79 0.51 -23.73
N ARG A 338 4.11 -0.46 -24.34
CA ARG A 338 4.25 -1.88 -23.99
C ARG A 338 5.51 -2.53 -24.53
N LYS A 339 6.18 -1.91 -25.50
CA LYS A 339 7.26 -2.55 -26.26
C LYS A 339 8.47 -2.95 -25.39
N SER A 340 8.91 -2.06 -24.51
CA SER A 340 10.00 -2.31 -23.56
C SER A 340 10.06 -1.21 -22.51
N ASP A 341 10.70 -1.48 -21.38
CA ASP A 341 10.91 -0.49 -20.33
C ASP A 341 11.76 0.70 -20.79
N VAL A 342 12.77 0.46 -21.63
CA VAL A 342 13.53 1.53 -22.32
C VAL A 342 12.60 2.42 -23.17
N THR A 343 11.62 1.83 -23.85
CA THR A 343 10.66 2.60 -24.64
C THR A 343 9.72 3.41 -23.74
N LYS A 344 9.23 2.83 -22.64
CA LYS A 344 8.44 3.56 -21.63
C LYS A 344 9.20 4.77 -21.10
N MET A 345 10.45 4.58 -20.71
CA MET A 345 11.27 5.68 -20.20
C MET A 345 11.51 6.76 -21.24
N ARG A 346 11.80 6.39 -22.50
CA ARG A 346 11.91 7.40 -23.59
C ARG A 346 10.63 8.22 -23.78
N LEU A 347 9.46 7.62 -23.58
CA LEU A 347 8.18 8.34 -23.64
C LEU A 347 7.99 9.26 -22.42
N LEU A 348 8.36 8.81 -21.22
CA LEU A 348 8.27 9.59 -19.97
C LEU A 348 9.34 10.70 -19.86
N SER A 349 10.47 10.55 -20.57
CA SER A 349 11.52 11.55 -20.71
C SER A 349 11.23 12.58 -21.80
N TYR A 350 10.11 12.45 -22.53
CA TYR A 350 9.79 13.36 -23.62
C TYR A 350 9.57 14.79 -23.11
N GLU A 351 10.43 15.70 -23.56
CA GLU A 351 10.38 17.13 -23.26
C GLU A 351 9.43 17.87 -24.22
N PHE A 352 8.60 18.75 -23.68
CA PHE A 352 7.66 19.58 -24.43
C PHE A 352 7.49 20.96 -23.79
N SER A 353 7.17 21.96 -24.59
CA SER A 353 6.82 23.31 -24.13
C SER A 353 5.30 23.43 -24.03
N ASP A 354 4.76 23.62 -22.84
CA ASP A 354 3.35 23.97 -22.67
C ASP A 354 3.18 25.49 -22.80
N HIS A 355 2.24 25.95 -23.63
CA HIS A 355 1.99 27.38 -23.86
C HIS A 355 1.56 28.13 -22.60
N ALA A 356 1.09 27.42 -21.56
CA ALA A 356 0.73 27.99 -20.26
C ALA A 356 1.91 28.35 -19.34
N ARG A 357 3.16 28.06 -19.74
CA ARG A 357 4.38 28.50 -19.03
C ARG A 357 5.48 28.94 -20.01
N PRO A 358 5.45 30.18 -20.51
CA PRO A 358 6.57 30.72 -21.29
C PRO A 358 7.80 30.89 -20.39
N GLY A 359 8.87 30.13 -20.63
CA GLY A 359 10.20 30.38 -20.05
C GLY A 359 10.70 29.46 -18.93
N SER A 360 9.94 28.46 -18.46
CA SER A 360 10.47 27.42 -17.55
C SER A 360 11.05 26.24 -18.34
N SER A 361 12.16 25.67 -17.88
CA SER A 361 12.84 24.51 -18.48
C SER A 361 11.86 23.41 -18.88
N MET A 362 12.10 22.76 -20.03
CA MET A 362 11.31 21.61 -20.46
C MET A 362 11.34 20.52 -19.36
N GLU A 363 10.20 20.27 -18.73
CA GLU A 363 10.05 19.34 -17.61
C GLU A 363 9.50 18.01 -18.11
N SER A 364 10.10 16.90 -17.67
CA SER A 364 9.62 15.55 -17.93
C SER A 364 9.52 14.77 -16.64
N VAL A 365 8.58 13.81 -16.55
CA VAL A 365 8.41 12.98 -15.33
C VAL A 365 9.72 12.31 -14.94
N ALA A 366 10.45 11.77 -15.93
CA ALA A 366 11.74 11.14 -15.70
C ALA A 366 12.81 12.11 -15.15
N LYS A 367 12.83 13.38 -15.63
CA LYS A 367 13.77 14.40 -15.17
C LYS A 367 13.46 14.88 -13.77
N THR A 368 12.18 15.08 -13.44
CA THR A 368 11.76 15.42 -12.08
C THR A 368 12.14 14.32 -11.10
N TRP A 369 11.95 13.06 -11.49
CA TRP A 369 12.44 11.92 -10.71
C TRP A 369 13.96 11.94 -10.55
N MET A 370 14.72 12.11 -11.65
CA MET A 370 16.18 12.07 -11.63
C MET A 370 16.78 13.12 -10.69
N ILE A 371 16.28 14.37 -10.74
CA ILE A 371 16.75 15.45 -9.85
C ILE A 371 16.53 15.08 -8.38
N SER A 372 15.36 14.54 -8.04
CA SER A 372 15.08 14.09 -6.68
C SER A 372 15.93 12.87 -6.29
N PHE A 373 16.15 11.93 -7.20
CA PHE A 373 16.99 10.76 -6.95
C PHE A 373 18.46 11.13 -6.74
N GLU A 374 19.00 12.06 -7.54
CA GLU A 374 20.36 12.59 -7.38
C GLU A 374 20.52 13.32 -6.05
N ALA A 375 19.54 14.17 -5.69
CA ALA A 375 19.55 14.85 -4.39
C ALA A 375 19.55 13.85 -3.22
N ILE A 376 18.71 12.80 -3.28
CA ILE A 376 18.71 11.73 -2.27
C ILE A 376 20.06 11.03 -2.23
N ARG A 377 20.63 10.68 -3.39
CA ARG A 377 21.91 9.97 -3.45
C ARG A 377 23.06 10.79 -2.85
N GLU A 378 23.03 12.11 -2.99
CA GLU A 378 24.01 13.02 -2.40
C GLU A 378 23.80 13.19 -0.88
N SER A 379 22.56 13.33 -0.42
CA SER A 379 22.25 13.59 1.00
C SER A 379 22.20 12.33 1.86
N ASN A 380 21.72 11.22 1.30
CA ASN A 380 21.54 9.92 1.95
C ASN A 380 21.76 8.79 0.93
N PRO A 381 23.01 8.36 0.71
CA PRO A 381 23.34 7.30 -0.24
C PRO A 381 22.58 5.99 0.01
N ARG A 382 22.34 5.65 1.28
CA ARG A 382 21.64 4.42 1.66
C ARG A 382 20.19 4.41 1.19
N ALA A 383 19.49 5.55 1.24
CA ALA A 383 18.16 5.68 0.68
C ALA A 383 18.13 5.39 -0.83
N ALA A 384 19.13 5.86 -1.58
CA ALA A 384 19.25 5.56 -3.01
C ALA A 384 19.52 4.06 -3.26
N GLU A 385 20.33 3.42 -2.42
CA GLU A 385 20.57 1.97 -2.47
C GLU A 385 19.29 1.15 -2.21
N LEU A 386 18.48 1.56 -1.22
CA LEU A 386 17.20 0.91 -0.94
C LEU A 386 16.27 0.94 -2.14
N LEU A 387 16.17 2.08 -2.85
CA LEU A 387 15.40 2.14 -4.10
C LEU A 387 15.93 1.20 -5.17
N CYS A 388 17.25 1.08 -5.30
CA CYS A 388 17.87 0.17 -6.25
C CYS A 388 17.51 -1.28 -5.93
N LEU A 389 17.58 -1.67 -4.65
CA LEU A 389 17.19 -2.99 -4.17
C LEU A 389 15.69 -3.28 -4.41
N MET A 390 14.82 -2.32 -4.09
CA MET A 390 13.36 -2.43 -4.26
C MET A 390 12.95 -2.63 -5.73
N THR A 391 13.79 -2.31 -6.72
CA THR A 391 13.47 -2.59 -8.13
C THR A 391 13.35 -4.07 -8.48
N PHE A 392 13.86 -4.95 -7.63
CA PHE A 392 13.87 -6.39 -7.81
C PHE A 392 12.80 -7.12 -6.98
N PHE A 393 11.92 -6.36 -6.33
CA PHE A 393 10.77 -6.85 -5.56
C PHE A 393 9.45 -6.42 -6.20
N GLN A 394 8.34 -7.07 -5.85
CA GLN A 394 7.02 -6.51 -6.19
C GLN A 394 6.89 -5.10 -5.63
N HIS A 395 6.19 -4.23 -6.35
CA HIS A 395 6.07 -2.82 -6.00
C HIS A 395 5.27 -2.56 -4.70
N GLN A 396 4.61 -3.58 -4.14
CA GLN A 396 3.74 -3.48 -2.97
C GLN A 396 4.00 -4.67 -2.05
N GLY A 397 3.79 -4.45 -0.76
CA GLY A 397 3.89 -5.50 0.26
C GLY A 397 5.31 -6.00 0.49
N VAL A 398 6.33 -5.17 0.24
CA VAL A 398 7.74 -5.52 0.46
C VAL A 398 8.03 -5.52 1.96
N PRO A 399 8.31 -6.68 2.59
CA PRO A 399 8.62 -6.70 4.02
C PRO A 399 9.92 -5.98 4.34
N ALA A 400 9.95 -5.26 5.47
CA ALA A 400 11.12 -4.50 5.93
C ALA A 400 12.41 -5.33 5.98
N PHE A 401 12.32 -6.57 6.47
CA PHE A 401 13.46 -7.48 6.60
C PHE A 401 14.06 -7.92 5.24
N LEU A 402 13.38 -7.69 4.11
CA LEU A 402 13.99 -7.90 2.79
C LEU A 402 14.91 -6.74 2.39
N LEU A 403 14.70 -5.56 2.97
CA LEU A 403 15.35 -4.29 2.65
C LEU A 403 16.50 -3.98 3.61
N GLN A 404 16.31 -4.27 4.88
CA GLN A 404 17.30 -4.07 5.94
C GLN A 404 18.43 -5.09 5.82
N GLY A 405 19.68 -4.62 5.87
CA GLY A 405 20.85 -5.49 5.94
C GLY A 405 20.92 -6.26 7.27
N GLU A 406 21.45 -7.48 7.28
CA GLU A 406 21.54 -8.31 8.49
C GLU A 406 22.32 -7.64 9.65
N GLU A 407 23.31 -6.81 9.33
CA GLU A 407 24.14 -6.07 10.29
C GLU A 407 23.86 -4.56 10.27
N GLU A 408 22.79 -4.13 9.59
CA GLU A 408 22.45 -2.70 9.46
C GLU A 408 21.79 -2.19 10.75
N ASP A 409 22.29 -1.05 11.25
CA ASP A 409 21.71 -0.37 12.39
C ASP A 409 20.28 0.10 12.07
N GLU A 410 19.35 -0.10 13.02
CA GLU A 410 17.95 0.25 12.82
C GLU A 410 17.77 1.76 12.57
N PHE A 411 18.59 2.61 13.18
CA PHE A 411 18.54 4.05 12.97
C PHE A 411 18.92 4.42 11.53
N ASP A 412 19.99 3.83 10.99
CA ASP A 412 20.43 4.09 9.61
C ASP A 412 19.38 3.65 8.58
N PHE A 413 18.74 2.50 8.82
CA PHE A 413 17.64 2.02 7.97
C PHE A 413 16.44 2.96 8.03
N GLN A 414 16.05 3.40 9.22
CA GLN A 414 14.92 4.31 9.41
C GLN A 414 15.18 5.71 8.82
N ASP A 415 16.41 6.24 8.94
CA ASP A 415 16.80 7.51 8.31
C ASP A 415 16.75 7.41 6.77
N ALA A 416 17.19 6.28 6.20
CA ALA A 416 17.09 6.02 4.78
C ALA A 416 15.61 5.93 4.31
N VAL A 417 14.77 5.21 5.04
CA VAL A 417 13.32 5.12 4.78
C VAL A 417 12.64 6.49 4.91
N ALA A 418 12.98 7.26 5.94
CA ALA A 418 12.44 8.61 6.16
C ALA A 418 12.79 9.55 5.01
N ALA A 419 14.02 9.49 4.49
CA ALA A 419 14.41 10.23 3.30
C ALA A 419 13.55 9.83 2.09
N LEU A 420 13.32 8.55 1.83
CA LEU A 420 12.48 8.09 0.71
C LEU A 420 11.02 8.51 0.84
N LYS A 421 10.46 8.50 2.06
CA LYS A 421 9.12 8.98 2.36
C LYS A 421 8.99 10.49 2.18
N ALA A 422 10.01 11.26 2.58
CA ALA A 422 10.03 12.71 2.40
C ALA A 422 9.92 13.12 0.91
N PHE A 423 10.51 12.33 0.01
CA PHE A 423 10.35 12.50 -1.44
C PHE A 423 9.13 11.78 -2.04
N SER A 424 8.33 11.10 -1.22
CA SER A 424 7.15 10.30 -1.63
C SER A 424 7.49 9.20 -2.65
N PHE A 425 8.70 8.64 -2.57
CA PHE A 425 9.14 7.54 -3.43
C PHE A 425 8.74 6.18 -2.89
N VAL A 426 8.64 6.08 -1.57
CA VAL A 426 8.20 4.88 -0.84
C VAL A 426 7.07 5.27 0.11
N ASP A 427 6.10 4.38 0.23
CA ASP A 427 5.03 4.41 1.21
C ASP A 427 5.10 3.15 2.08
N SER A 428 4.48 3.18 3.26
CA SER A 428 4.49 2.07 4.21
C SER A 428 3.21 1.99 5.04
N ASN A 429 3.04 0.88 5.75
CA ASN A 429 2.05 0.81 6.82
C ASN A 429 2.49 1.60 8.06
N GLU A 430 1.58 1.81 9.01
CA GLU A 430 1.85 2.60 10.23
C GLU A 430 3.02 2.07 11.08
N GLU A 431 3.34 0.78 10.96
CA GLU A 431 4.40 0.11 11.71
C GLU A 431 5.73 -0.01 10.94
N ASP A 432 5.80 0.48 9.69
CA ASP A 432 6.98 0.36 8.82
C ASP A 432 7.49 -1.08 8.62
N THR A 433 6.59 -2.05 8.73
CA THR A 433 6.90 -3.47 8.49
C THR A 433 6.70 -3.89 7.04
N MET A 434 5.92 -3.12 6.28
CA MET A 434 5.62 -3.37 4.86
C MET A 434 5.71 -2.09 4.04
N PHE A 435 6.44 -2.15 2.94
CA PHE A 435 6.72 -1.02 2.06
C PHE A 435 6.12 -1.20 0.67
N SER A 436 5.85 -0.07 0.01
CA SER A 436 5.41 0.01 -1.37
C SER A 436 6.18 1.10 -2.12
N THR A 437 6.56 0.82 -3.36
CA THR A 437 7.21 1.79 -4.25
C THR A 437 6.27 2.11 -5.40
N HIS A 438 6.16 3.39 -5.76
CA HIS A 438 5.36 3.78 -6.91
C HIS A 438 5.93 3.16 -8.20
N ARG A 439 5.07 2.62 -9.08
CA ARG A 439 5.49 1.84 -10.27
C ARG A 439 6.41 2.60 -11.22
N LEU A 440 6.14 3.89 -11.42
CA LEU A 440 7.01 4.75 -12.24
C LEU A 440 8.36 5.05 -11.58
N VAL A 441 8.41 5.12 -10.23
CA VAL A 441 9.68 5.26 -9.49
C VAL A 441 10.51 4.00 -9.71
N GLN A 442 9.91 2.83 -9.52
CA GLN A 442 10.58 1.54 -9.73
C GLN A 442 11.07 1.37 -11.18
N LEU A 443 10.25 1.75 -12.17
CA LEU A 443 10.61 1.74 -13.59
C LEU A 443 11.79 2.68 -13.89
N ALA A 444 11.75 3.90 -13.36
CA ALA A 444 12.79 4.91 -13.56
C ALA A 444 14.12 4.47 -12.92
N THR A 445 14.10 4.02 -11.66
CA THR A 445 15.29 3.49 -10.97
C THR A 445 15.92 2.33 -11.74
N ARG A 446 15.10 1.37 -12.22
CA ARG A 446 15.61 0.23 -12.97
C ARG A 446 16.24 0.63 -14.30
N CYS A 447 15.61 1.55 -15.03
CA CYS A 447 16.19 2.04 -16.29
C CYS A 447 17.45 2.87 -16.07
N TRP A 448 17.53 3.61 -14.96
CA TRP A 448 18.74 4.31 -14.55
C TRP A 448 19.87 3.31 -14.22
N LEU A 449 19.58 2.27 -13.44
CA LEU A 449 20.52 1.17 -13.15
C LEU A 449 21.06 0.53 -14.45
N ASP A 450 20.16 0.20 -15.38
CA ASP A 450 20.52 -0.46 -16.64
C ASP A 450 21.32 0.44 -17.61
N GLN A 451 21.21 1.77 -17.50
CA GLN A 451 21.83 2.72 -18.43
C GLN A 451 23.10 3.36 -17.87
N GLU A 452 23.06 3.84 -16.63
CA GLU A 452 24.13 4.63 -16.02
C GLU A 452 25.12 3.76 -15.25
N VAL A 453 24.63 2.71 -14.56
CA VAL A 453 25.47 1.81 -13.76
C VAL A 453 25.16 0.32 -14.02
N PRO A 454 25.32 -0.20 -15.25
CA PRO A 454 24.90 -1.56 -15.60
C PRO A 454 25.59 -2.64 -14.76
N SER A 455 26.80 -2.38 -14.27
CA SER A 455 27.54 -3.27 -13.36
C SER A 455 26.85 -3.44 -12.00
N GLU A 456 26.21 -2.39 -11.48
CA GLU A 456 25.51 -2.42 -10.19
C GLU A 456 24.15 -3.12 -10.30
N THR A 457 23.55 -3.18 -11.49
CA THR A 457 22.25 -3.86 -11.70
C THR A 457 22.31 -5.33 -11.29
N GLU A 458 23.37 -6.06 -11.68
CA GLU A 458 23.51 -7.46 -11.31
C GLU A 458 23.82 -7.63 -9.81
N ARG A 459 24.56 -6.69 -9.21
CA ARG A 459 24.82 -6.65 -7.77
C ARG A 459 23.52 -6.53 -6.97
N TRP A 460 22.66 -5.57 -7.32
CA TRP A 460 21.38 -5.37 -6.62
C TRP A 460 20.39 -6.51 -6.86
N ALA A 461 20.35 -7.05 -8.09
CA ALA A 461 19.57 -8.25 -8.38
C ALA A 461 20.03 -9.44 -7.53
N PHE A 462 21.34 -9.62 -7.36
CA PHE A 462 21.88 -10.67 -6.51
C PHE A 462 21.58 -10.42 -5.02
N ALA A 463 21.68 -9.17 -4.54
CA ALA A 463 21.31 -8.81 -3.17
C ALA A 463 19.84 -9.13 -2.89
N ALA A 464 18.93 -8.79 -3.80
CA ALA A 464 17.52 -9.13 -3.71
C ALA A 464 17.28 -10.65 -3.72
N LEU A 465 17.92 -11.38 -4.64
CA LEU A 465 17.85 -12.84 -4.72
C LEU A 465 18.31 -13.48 -3.41
N ASN A 466 19.46 -13.05 -2.88
CA ASN A 466 20.02 -13.58 -1.66
C ASN A 466 19.14 -13.25 -0.45
N SER A 467 18.63 -12.02 -0.35
CA SER A 467 17.71 -11.62 0.70
C SER A 467 16.45 -12.49 0.72
N VAL A 468 15.80 -12.72 -0.43
CA VAL A 468 14.64 -13.62 -0.52
C VAL A 468 15.05 -15.05 -0.21
N ALA A 469 16.16 -15.56 -0.76
CA ALA A 469 16.63 -16.93 -0.52
C ALA A 469 16.93 -17.21 0.97
N THR A 470 17.47 -16.23 1.69
CA THR A 470 17.78 -16.33 3.11
C THR A 470 16.50 -16.34 3.97
N HIS A 471 15.54 -15.48 3.64
CA HIS A 471 14.32 -15.30 4.42
C HIS A 471 13.16 -16.21 4.01
N PHE A 472 13.20 -16.82 2.82
CA PHE A 472 12.17 -17.76 2.41
C PHE A 472 12.12 -18.94 3.39
N PRO A 473 10.93 -19.39 3.83
CA PRO A 473 10.81 -20.48 4.78
C PRO A 473 11.62 -21.72 4.37
N ARG A 474 12.53 -22.16 5.24
CA ARG A 474 13.37 -23.33 4.98
C ARG A 474 12.52 -24.57 4.75
N PRO A 475 12.92 -25.49 3.86
CA PRO A 475 12.19 -26.74 3.65
C PRO A 475 11.95 -27.48 4.96
N THR A 476 10.71 -27.84 5.24
CA THR A 476 10.32 -28.62 6.43
C THR A 476 9.28 -29.69 6.07
N SER A 477 9.27 -30.78 6.84
CA SER A 477 8.24 -31.83 6.79
C SER A 477 7.06 -31.56 7.74
N HIS A 478 7.17 -30.53 8.57
CA HIS A 478 6.19 -30.15 9.58
C HIS A 478 5.94 -28.64 9.53
N PRO A 479 5.29 -28.12 8.47
CA PRO A 479 5.00 -26.69 8.37
C PRO A 479 3.91 -26.28 9.36
N ASP A 480 4.05 -25.08 9.92
CA ASP A 480 3.07 -24.44 10.81
C ASP A 480 2.42 -23.22 10.13
N ALA A 481 1.53 -22.53 10.84
CA ALA A 481 0.86 -21.34 10.30
C ALA A 481 1.83 -20.22 9.89
N ARG A 482 2.98 -20.09 10.59
CA ARG A 482 3.98 -19.06 10.30
C ARG A 482 4.72 -19.36 8.99
N TYR A 483 5.02 -20.64 8.75
CA TYR A 483 5.57 -21.11 7.49
C TYR A 483 4.71 -20.66 6.30
N PHE A 484 3.39 -20.82 6.40
CA PHE A 484 2.49 -20.42 5.30
C PHE A 484 2.37 -18.92 5.13
N ALA A 485 2.22 -18.18 6.24
CA ALA A 485 2.10 -16.72 6.20
C ALA A 485 3.35 -16.07 5.59
N LEU A 486 4.54 -16.55 5.95
CA LEU A 486 5.80 -16.05 5.40
C LEU A 486 5.99 -16.47 3.93
N GLY A 487 5.62 -17.70 3.57
CA GLY A 487 5.66 -18.13 2.17
C GLY A 487 4.68 -17.33 1.29
N GLU A 488 3.49 -17.02 1.80
CA GLU A 488 2.48 -16.22 1.08
C GLU A 488 2.95 -14.78 0.86
N SER A 489 3.59 -14.15 1.85
CA SER A 489 4.13 -12.81 1.69
C SER A 489 5.33 -12.76 0.74
N LEU A 490 6.18 -13.80 0.73
CA LEU A 490 7.41 -13.82 -0.05
C LEU A 490 7.27 -14.36 -1.48
N LEU A 491 6.25 -15.21 -1.75
CA LEU A 491 6.07 -15.82 -3.08
C LEU A 491 6.02 -14.80 -4.23
N PRO A 492 5.29 -13.65 -4.14
CA PRO A 492 5.27 -12.67 -5.22
C PRO A 492 6.65 -12.06 -5.53
N HIS A 493 7.50 -11.89 -4.51
CA HIS A 493 8.87 -11.37 -4.66
C HIS A 493 9.80 -12.43 -5.24
N GLU A 494 9.65 -13.68 -4.79
CA GLU A 494 10.35 -14.85 -5.34
C GLU A 494 10.09 -15.03 -6.84
N GLU A 495 8.82 -14.96 -7.25
CA GLU A 495 8.43 -15.14 -8.65
C GLU A 495 9.05 -14.07 -9.54
N LEU A 496 9.13 -12.83 -9.04
CA LEU A 496 9.75 -11.73 -9.78
C LEU A 496 11.26 -11.92 -9.91
N ILE A 497 11.96 -12.25 -8.82
CA ILE A 497 13.42 -12.35 -8.86
C ILE A 497 13.90 -13.59 -9.63
N LEU A 498 13.13 -14.68 -9.65
CA LEU A 498 13.48 -15.85 -10.45
C LEU A 498 13.31 -15.65 -11.96
N GLN A 499 12.48 -14.69 -12.38
CA GLN A 499 12.38 -14.26 -13.79
C GLN A 499 13.61 -13.45 -14.24
N LYS A 500 14.39 -12.90 -13.31
CA LYS A 500 15.61 -12.15 -13.64
C LYS A 500 16.64 -13.08 -14.27
N GLN A 501 16.98 -12.79 -15.53
CA GLN A 501 18.11 -13.39 -16.23
C GLN A 501 19.39 -12.61 -15.92
N PHE A 502 20.36 -13.29 -15.33
CA PHE A 502 21.73 -12.81 -15.11
C PHE A 502 22.56 -13.12 -16.35
N LYS A 503 23.39 -12.18 -16.82
CA LYS A 503 24.13 -12.37 -18.09
C LYS A 503 25.27 -13.38 -17.93
N MET A 504 25.99 -13.30 -16.82
CA MET A 504 27.07 -14.22 -16.44
C MET A 504 26.97 -14.49 -14.94
N PRO A 505 26.02 -15.35 -14.51
CA PRO A 505 25.83 -15.59 -13.09
C PRO A 505 27.08 -16.22 -12.48
N SER A 506 27.56 -15.66 -11.37
CA SER A 506 28.61 -16.29 -10.58
C SER A 506 28.08 -17.57 -9.91
N LYS A 507 29.00 -18.40 -9.39
CA LYS A 507 28.63 -19.60 -8.65
C LYS A 507 27.68 -19.28 -7.49
N GLU A 508 27.93 -18.17 -6.79
CA GLU A 508 27.13 -17.72 -5.64
C GLU A 508 25.70 -17.37 -6.03
N VAL A 509 25.51 -16.69 -7.17
CA VAL A 509 24.18 -16.32 -7.70
C VAL A 509 23.36 -17.56 -8.01
N GLU A 510 23.95 -18.52 -8.73
CA GLU A 510 23.27 -19.76 -9.08
C GLU A 510 22.93 -20.60 -7.85
N LEU A 511 23.82 -20.67 -6.86
CA LEU A 511 23.56 -21.38 -5.61
C LEU A 511 22.47 -20.70 -4.77
N ALA A 512 22.41 -19.37 -4.73
CA ALA A 512 21.30 -18.65 -4.09
C ALA A 512 19.97 -18.94 -4.78
N ARG A 513 19.97 -18.98 -6.12
CA ARG A 513 18.81 -19.40 -6.93
C ARG A 513 18.37 -20.82 -6.59
N ALA A 514 19.31 -21.77 -6.54
CA ALA A 514 19.03 -23.16 -6.19
C ALA A 514 18.42 -23.31 -4.79
N ARG A 515 18.95 -22.58 -3.79
CA ARG A 515 18.36 -22.54 -2.43
C ARG A 515 16.93 -22.02 -2.44
N LEU A 516 16.68 -20.90 -3.11
CA LEU A 516 15.34 -20.32 -3.20
C LEU A 516 14.35 -21.27 -3.87
N LEU A 517 14.74 -21.90 -4.98
CA LEU A 517 13.93 -22.90 -5.70
C LEU A 517 13.56 -24.10 -4.82
N ASN A 518 14.48 -24.59 -3.97
CA ASN A 518 14.16 -25.67 -3.02
C ASN A 518 13.17 -25.21 -1.95
N SER A 519 13.38 -24.04 -1.36
CA SER A 519 12.51 -23.48 -0.32
C SER A 519 11.10 -23.20 -0.86
N SER A 520 10.99 -22.50 -1.98
CA SER A 520 9.70 -22.18 -2.61
C SER A 520 9.02 -23.41 -3.20
N GLY A 521 9.78 -24.36 -3.76
CA GLY A 521 9.27 -25.64 -4.21
C GLY A 521 8.63 -26.44 -3.06
N ARG A 522 9.25 -26.47 -1.88
CA ARG A 522 8.68 -27.13 -0.69
C ARG A 522 7.41 -26.44 -0.21
N TYR A 523 7.37 -25.10 -0.23
CA TYR A 523 6.17 -24.35 0.11
C TYR A 523 5.02 -24.62 -0.86
N LEU A 524 5.28 -24.58 -2.17
CA LEU A 524 4.30 -24.87 -3.21
C LEU A 524 3.78 -26.30 -3.14
N HIS A 525 4.63 -27.27 -2.78
CA HIS A 525 4.17 -28.62 -2.49
C HIS A 525 3.12 -28.64 -1.39
N TRP A 526 3.39 -28.01 -0.24
CA TRP A 526 2.45 -27.97 0.88
C TRP A 526 1.16 -27.20 0.57
N LYS A 527 1.21 -26.26 -0.37
CA LYS A 527 0.04 -25.54 -0.91
C LYS A 527 -0.77 -26.38 -1.93
N GLY A 528 -0.26 -27.54 -2.35
CA GLY A 528 -0.89 -28.43 -3.33
C GLY A 528 -0.51 -28.16 -4.80
N SER A 529 0.40 -27.21 -5.06
CA SER A 529 0.93 -26.88 -6.39
C SER A 529 2.08 -27.80 -6.80
N TYR A 530 1.79 -29.09 -6.93
CA TYR A 530 2.83 -30.13 -7.11
C TYR A 530 3.64 -30.03 -8.41
N ASP A 531 3.03 -29.61 -9.52
CA ASP A 531 3.73 -29.50 -10.80
C ASP A 531 4.78 -28.37 -10.78
N GLU A 532 4.41 -27.23 -10.22
CA GLU A 532 5.32 -26.10 -10.02
C GLU A 532 6.45 -26.49 -9.06
N ALA A 533 6.11 -27.11 -7.93
CA ALA A 533 7.09 -27.60 -6.96
C ALA A 533 8.12 -28.53 -7.62
N ARG A 534 7.66 -29.51 -8.40
CA ARG A 534 8.52 -30.45 -9.15
C ARG A 534 9.45 -29.72 -10.10
N SER A 535 8.94 -28.74 -10.86
CA SER A 535 9.77 -27.93 -11.77
C SER A 535 10.88 -27.19 -11.02
N ARG A 536 10.60 -26.67 -9.82
CA ARG A 536 11.60 -25.94 -9.02
C ARG A 536 12.67 -26.88 -8.45
N PHE A 537 12.27 -28.06 -7.95
CA PHE A 537 13.22 -29.07 -7.49
C PHE A 537 14.13 -29.56 -8.61
N GLN A 538 13.59 -29.76 -9.81
CA GLN A 538 14.38 -30.16 -10.98
C GLN A 538 15.44 -29.12 -11.33
N GLU A 539 15.07 -27.83 -11.40
CA GLU A 539 15.99 -26.74 -11.70
C GLU A 539 17.07 -26.62 -10.62
N SER A 540 16.71 -26.68 -9.33
CA SER A 540 17.70 -26.66 -8.25
C SER A 540 18.68 -27.84 -8.32
N MET A 541 18.19 -29.05 -8.60
CA MET A 541 19.02 -30.24 -8.71
C MET A 541 20.03 -30.09 -9.84
N GLN A 542 19.60 -29.60 -11.01
CA GLN A 542 20.47 -29.38 -12.16
C GLN A 542 21.58 -28.36 -11.86
N ILE A 543 21.24 -27.26 -11.18
CA ILE A 543 22.22 -26.26 -10.76
C ILE A 543 23.26 -26.85 -9.80
N ASN A 544 22.81 -27.52 -8.73
CA ASN A 544 23.69 -28.10 -7.72
C ASN A 544 24.57 -29.21 -8.31
N MET A 545 24.02 -30.05 -9.18
CA MET A 545 24.77 -31.10 -9.88
C MET A 545 25.90 -30.50 -10.72
N ARG A 546 25.61 -29.43 -11.47
CA ARG A 546 26.60 -28.74 -12.31
C ARG A 546 27.71 -28.07 -11.48
N LEU A 547 27.37 -27.43 -10.36
CA LEU A 547 28.30 -26.56 -9.62
C LEU A 547 29.02 -27.20 -8.43
N LEU A 548 28.39 -28.20 -7.81
CA LEU A 548 28.86 -28.84 -6.57
C LEU A 548 29.19 -30.32 -6.77
N GLY A 549 28.64 -30.94 -7.82
CA GLY A 549 28.77 -32.38 -8.10
C GLY A 549 27.85 -33.25 -7.25
N GLU A 550 27.75 -34.53 -7.61
CA GLU A 550 26.79 -35.48 -7.03
C GLU A 550 27.01 -35.78 -5.54
N ARG A 551 28.25 -35.66 -5.04
CA ARG A 551 28.62 -35.98 -3.64
C ARG A 551 28.34 -34.85 -2.65
N HIS A 552 27.97 -33.66 -3.12
CA HIS A 552 27.69 -32.54 -2.23
C HIS A 552 26.32 -32.67 -1.56
N ILE A 553 26.23 -32.27 -0.27
CA ILE A 553 25.02 -32.40 0.55
C ILE A 553 23.82 -31.70 -0.11
N ASP A 554 23.98 -30.46 -0.58
CA ASP A 554 22.91 -29.73 -1.27
C ASP A 554 22.42 -30.39 -2.57
N THR A 555 23.34 -31.01 -3.33
CA THR A 555 22.98 -31.79 -4.52
C THR A 555 22.16 -33.01 -4.14
N MET A 556 22.58 -33.74 -3.11
CA MET A 556 21.83 -34.89 -2.59
C MET A 556 20.45 -34.49 -2.06
N THR A 557 20.34 -33.36 -1.36
CA THR A 557 19.06 -32.82 -0.85
C THR A 557 18.10 -32.45 -1.98
N SER A 558 18.57 -31.68 -2.97
CA SER A 558 17.74 -31.31 -4.13
C SER A 558 17.38 -32.53 -5.00
N THR A 559 18.28 -33.50 -5.16
CA THR A 559 18.01 -34.78 -5.83
C THR A 559 16.94 -35.59 -5.08
N GLY A 560 17.01 -35.64 -3.75
CA GLY A 560 16.01 -36.29 -2.91
C GLY A 560 14.63 -35.67 -3.08
N LEU A 561 14.52 -34.34 -3.00
CA LEU A 561 13.24 -33.62 -3.19
C LEU A 561 12.65 -33.85 -4.59
N TYR A 562 13.49 -33.83 -5.63
CA TYR A 562 13.03 -34.12 -6.99
C TYR A 562 12.61 -35.59 -7.16
N GLY A 563 13.41 -36.55 -6.71
CA GLY A 563 13.11 -37.98 -6.78
C GLY A 563 11.88 -38.38 -5.98
N TRP A 564 11.72 -37.84 -4.78
CA TRP A 564 10.52 -37.98 -3.98
C TRP A 564 9.28 -37.42 -4.71
N SER A 565 9.39 -36.23 -5.31
CA SER A 565 8.27 -35.65 -6.06
C SER A 565 7.85 -36.51 -7.27
N LEU A 566 8.81 -37.17 -7.91
CA LEU A 566 8.57 -38.10 -9.01
C LEU A 566 7.94 -39.42 -8.54
N ALA A 567 8.35 -39.92 -7.37
CA ALA A 567 7.82 -41.15 -6.79
C ALA A 567 6.36 -41.00 -6.31
N ILE A 568 6.07 -39.92 -5.56
CA ILE A 568 4.76 -39.72 -4.91
C ILE A 568 3.69 -39.16 -5.86
N ILE A 569 4.04 -38.19 -6.69
CA ILE A 569 3.04 -37.47 -7.51
C ILE A 569 2.99 -38.04 -8.93
N GLY A 570 4.16 -38.37 -9.49
CA GLY A 570 4.28 -38.74 -10.90
C GLY A 570 4.20 -40.24 -11.17
N HIS A 571 4.37 -41.10 -10.15
CA HIS A 571 4.64 -42.53 -10.31
C HIS A 571 5.63 -42.80 -11.46
N ASN A 572 6.67 -41.96 -11.55
CA ASN A 572 7.59 -41.98 -12.68
C ASN A 572 8.66 -43.06 -12.46
N PRO A 573 8.84 -44.01 -13.41
CA PRO A 573 9.89 -45.03 -13.34
C PRO A 573 11.32 -44.48 -13.14
N GLU A 574 11.58 -43.25 -13.55
CA GLU A 574 12.88 -42.57 -13.36
C GLU A 574 13.23 -42.33 -11.88
N ALA A 575 12.24 -42.36 -10.97
CA ALA A 575 12.48 -42.14 -9.55
C ALA A 575 13.34 -43.25 -8.92
N VAL A 576 13.15 -44.50 -9.34
CA VAL A 576 13.82 -45.69 -8.78
C VAL A 576 15.35 -45.61 -8.91
N PRO A 577 15.94 -45.51 -10.13
CA PRO A 577 17.40 -45.48 -10.27
C PRO A 577 18.03 -44.24 -9.62
N MET A 578 17.32 -43.11 -9.62
CA MET A 578 17.80 -41.88 -9.00
C MET A 578 17.85 -41.97 -7.46
N LEU A 579 16.78 -42.47 -6.83
CA LEU A 579 16.73 -42.63 -5.38
C LEU A 579 17.65 -43.77 -4.91
N GLU A 580 17.81 -44.83 -5.69
CA GLU A 580 18.82 -45.87 -5.43
C GLU A 580 20.23 -45.27 -5.38
N ARG A 581 20.60 -44.47 -6.39
CA ARG A 581 21.89 -43.80 -6.44
C ARG A 581 22.07 -42.81 -5.27
N LEU A 582 21.01 -42.09 -4.91
CA LEU A 582 21.03 -41.16 -3.77
C LEU A 582 21.30 -41.87 -2.44
N VAL A 583 20.65 -43.02 -2.18
CA VAL A 583 20.87 -43.80 -0.96
C VAL A 583 22.31 -44.30 -0.87
N GLN A 584 22.88 -44.78 -1.98
CA GLN A 584 24.29 -45.18 -2.05
C GLN A 584 25.22 -44.02 -1.70
N LEU A 585 25.04 -42.87 -2.36
CA LEU A 585 25.86 -41.68 -2.14
C LEU A 585 25.76 -41.17 -0.69
N ARG A 586 24.55 -41.06 -0.13
CA ARG A 586 24.35 -40.64 1.27
C ARG A 586 24.95 -41.65 2.25
N THR A 587 24.87 -42.95 1.97
CA THR A 587 25.51 -43.99 2.78
C THR A 587 27.03 -43.85 2.79
N GLU A 588 27.65 -43.55 1.64
CA GLU A 588 29.09 -43.32 1.53
C GLU A 588 29.55 -42.03 2.23
N VAL A 589 28.77 -40.94 2.13
CA VAL A 589 29.18 -39.60 2.57
C VAL A 589 28.78 -39.31 4.02
N LEU A 590 27.54 -39.62 4.40
CA LEU A 590 26.95 -39.31 5.71
C LEU A 590 26.89 -40.54 6.63
N GLY A 591 26.92 -41.74 6.04
CA GLY A 591 26.74 -43.00 6.75
C GLY A 591 25.30 -43.48 6.72
N LYS A 592 25.14 -44.80 6.89
CA LYS A 592 23.85 -45.51 6.83
C LYS A 592 22.84 -45.15 7.94
N ASP A 593 23.35 -44.52 8.99
CA ASP A 593 22.62 -44.15 10.22
C ASP A 593 22.33 -42.64 10.28
N ASP A 594 22.77 -41.85 9.29
CA ASP A 594 22.39 -40.44 9.22
C ASP A 594 20.88 -40.29 8.91
N PRO A 595 20.15 -39.37 9.57
CA PRO A 595 18.72 -39.15 9.32
C PRO A 595 18.38 -38.89 7.85
N GLN A 596 19.21 -38.16 7.10
CA GLN A 596 18.95 -37.90 5.68
C GLN A 596 19.15 -39.16 4.83
N THR A 597 20.06 -40.05 5.22
CA THR A 597 20.22 -41.36 4.56
C THR A 597 19.00 -42.25 4.81
N ILE A 598 18.46 -42.22 6.03
CA ILE A 598 17.26 -42.97 6.41
C ILE A 598 16.03 -42.45 5.67
N ASP A 599 15.84 -41.13 5.59
CA ASP A 599 14.75 -40.52 4.84
C ASP A 599 14.83 -40.91 3.35
N ALA A 600 16.03 -40.85 2.74
CA ALA A 600 16.23 -41.29 1.36
C ALA A 600 15.94 -42.79 1.16
N LEU A 601 16.23 -43.64 2.15
CA LEU A 601 15.90 -45.07 2.11
C LEU A 601 14.38 -45.26 2.09
N SER A 602 13.64 -44.46 2.86
CA SER A 602 12.17 -44.48 2.87
C SER A 602 11.58 -44.00 1.55
N ASP A 603 12.10 -42.90 0.98
CA ASP A 603 11.71 -42.40 -0.34
C ASP A 603 11.97 -43.44 -1.44
N PHE A 604 13.14 -44.08 -1.39
CA PHE A 604 13.49 -45.15 -2.33
C PHE A 604 12.55 -46.35 -2.20
N ALA A 605 12.24 -46.78 -0.98
CA ALA A 605 11.27 -47.84 -0.74
C ALA A 605 9.89 -47.49 -1.32
N HIS A 606 9.44 -46.24 -1.18
CA HIS A 606 8.19 -45.78 -1.79
C HIS A 606 8.22 -45.84 -3.33
N ALA A 607 9.34 -45.48 -3.97
CA ALA A 607 9.48 -45.62 -5.42
C ALA A 607 9.42 -47.10 -5.86
N ILE A 608 9.93 -48.03 -5.06
CA ILE A 608 9.86 -49.48 -5.31
C ILE A 608 8.40 -49.99 -5.26
N VAL A 609 7.54 -49.42 -4.43
CA VAL A 609 6.09 -49.70 -4.45
C VAL A 609 5.49 -49.39 -5.81
N ALA A 610 5.80 -48.23 -6.38
CA ALA A 610 5.32 -47.84 -7.72
C ALA A 610 5.85 -48.78 -8.83
N ALA A 611 7.00 -49.41 -8.62
CA ALA A 611 7.56 -50.43 -9.50
C ALA A 611 6.96 -51.84 -9.28
N GLY A 612 6.10 -52.03 -8.27
CA GLY A 612 5.33 -53.26 -8.03
C GLY A 612 5.95 -54.26 -7.05
N ASP A 613 7.09 -53.98 -6.42
CA ASP A 613 7.74 -54.90 -5.46
C ASP A 613 7.47 -54.50 -4.00
N LEU A 614 6.28 -54.88 -3.53
CA LEU A 614 5.83 -54.55 -2.17
C LEU A 614 6.67 -55.22 -1.08
N GLN A 615 7.26 -56.42 -1.32
CA GLN A 615 8.03 -57.12 -0.30
C GLN A 615 9.39 -56.47 -0.06
N LYS A 616 10.08 -56.11 -1.15
CA LYS A 616 11.34 -55.36 -1.05
C LYS A 616 11.11 -54.01 -0.36
N SER A 617 10.04 -53.31 -0.71
CA SER A 617 9.68 -52.05 -0.04
C SER A 617 9.41 -52.25 1.46
N GLU A 618 8.70 -53.29 1.87
CA GLU A 618 8.43 -53.54 3.30
C GLU A 618 9.73 -53.77 4.08
N ALA A 619 10.64 -54.60 3.56
CA ALA A 619 11.91 -54.88 4.20
C ALA A 619 12.73 -53.59 4.42
N MET A 620 12.79 -52.74 3.39
CA MET A 620 13.46 -51.45 3.46
C MET A 620 12.80 -50.48 4.45
N GLN A 621 11.45 -50.43 4.49
CA GLN A 621 10.75 -49.56 5.45
C GLN A 621 10.92 -50.02 6.90
N ARG A 622 10.92 -51.34 7.16
CA ARG A 622 11.22 -51.86 8.49
C ARG A 622 12.65 -51.53 8.92
N GLU A 623 13.61 -51.59 8.00
CA GLU A 623 14.98 -51.15 8.23
C GLU A 623 15.05 -49.65 8.56
N ALA A 624 14.35 -48.81 7.79
CA ALA A 624 14.30 -47.37 8.02
C ALA A 624 13.70 -47.03 9.40
N VAL A 625 12.56 -47.63 9.76
CA VAL A 625 11.92 -47.47 11.08
C VAL A 625 12.86 -47.89 12.21
N ALA A 626 13.48 -49.06 12.11
CA ALA A 626 14.38 -49.56 13.16
C ALA A 626 15.61 -48.65 13.35
N ARG A 627 16.17 -48.10 12.26
CA ARG A 627 17.28 -47.16 12.34
C ARG A 627 16.86 -45.82 12.92
N SER A 628 15.75 -45.25 12.43
CA SER A 628 15.23 -43.96 12.92
C SER A 628 14.86 -44.03 14.39
N GLU A 629 14.18 -45.10 14.83
CA GLU A 629 13.77 -45.30 16.22
C GLU A 629 14.98 -45.37 17.16
N ARG A 630 16.04 -46.07 16.76
CA ARG A 630 17.27 -46.18 17.56
C ARG A 630 17.99 -44.84 17.74
N ILE A 631 17.92 -43.94 16.74
CA ILE A 631 18.72 -42.71 16.69
C ILE A 631 17.94 -41.50 17.20
N LEU A 632 16.70 -41.35 16.75
CA LEU A 632 15.85 -40.19 17.02
C LEU A 632 14.76 -40.50 18.05
N GLY A 633 14.51 -41.78 18.32
CA GLY A 633 13.41 -42.23 19.16
C GLY A 633 12.11 -42.46 18.38
N ARG A 634 11.22 -43.25 18.97
CA ARG A 634 9.96 -43.68 18.34
C ARG A 634 8.96 -42.53 18.10
N ARG A 635 8.99 -41.49 18.94
CA ARG A 635 8.06 -40.33 18.87
C ARG A 635 8.58 -39.16 18.04
N HIS A 636 9.73 -39.30 17.37
CA HIS A 636 10.30 -38.25 16.53
C HIS A 636 9.61 -38.19 15.15
N GLY A 637 9.47 -36.99 14.59
CA GLY A 637 8.79 -36.74 13.29
C GLY A 637 9.27 -37.66 12.16
N ASN A 638 10.58 -37.72 11.89
CA ASN A 638 11.13 -38.62 10.86
C ASN A 638 10.81 -40.11 11.11
N THR A 639 10.82 -40.56 12.37
CA THR A 639 10.46 -41.96 12.69
C THR A 639 8.99 -42.21 12.39
N ILE A 640 8.12 -41.24 12.73
CA ILE A 640 6.68 -41.29 12.44
C ILE A 640 6.44 -41.32 10.92
N ASP A 641 7.17 -40.52 10.14
CA ASP A 641 7.05 -40.52 8.67
C ASP A 641 7.45 -41.88 8.09
N CYS A 642 8.56 -42.49 8.56
CA CYS A 642 8.95 -43.86 8.17
C CYS A 642 7.88 -44.90 8.54
N MET A 643 7.30 -44.79 9.75
CA MET A 643 6.23 -45.67 10.20
C MET A 643 4.97 -45.51 9.34
N ALA A 644 4.63 -44.29 8.91
CA ALA A 644 3.49 -44.02 8.05
C ALA A 644 3.63 -44.67 6.67
N PHE A 645 4.83 -44.59 6.07
CA PHE A 645 5.09 -45.31 4.83
C PHE A 645 5.06 -46.83 5.01
N LEU A 646 5.58 -47.36 6.12
CA LEU A 646 5.46 -48.79 6.44
C LEU A 646 3.99 -49.22 6.54
N ALA A 647 3.15 -48.44 7.24
CA ALA A 647 1.72 -48.72 7.37
C ALA A 647 1.02 -48.76 6.00
N GLN A 648 1.36 -47.85 5.08
CA GLN A 648 0.84 -47.86 3.70
C GLN A 648 1.25 -49.12 2.93
N VAL A 649 2.51 -49.55 3.02
CA VAL A 649 2.99 -50.76 2.33
C VAL A 649 2.30 -52.01 2.88
N LEU A 650 2.19 -52.14 4.20
CA LEU A 650 1.48 -53.24 4.86
C LEU A 650 0.01 -53.28 4.43
N HIS A 651 -0.62 -52.13 4.33
CA HIS A 651 -2.00 -51.99 3.86
C HIS A 651 -2.17 -52.51 2.43
N GLN A 652 -1.28 -52.12 1.51
CA GLN A 652 -1.32 -52.58 0.11
C GLN A 652 -1.04 -54.08 -0.05
N GLN A 653 -0.26 -54.68 0.85
CA GLN A 653 -0.05 -56.13 0.90
C GLN A 653 -1.24 -56.91 1.52
N GLY A 654 -2.25 -56.22 2.05
CA GLY A 654 -3.38 -56.85 2.74
C GLY A 654 -3.12 -57.23 4.20
N LYS A 655 -1.99 -56.80 4.80
CA LYS A 655 -1.66 -57.00 6.23
C LYS A 655 -2.41 -55.98 7.11
N GLN A 656 -3.75 -56.01 7.05
CA GLN A 656 -4.60 -54.95 7.58
C GLN A 656 -4.48 -54.70 9.08
N ALA A 657 -4.40 -55.77 9.88
CA ALA A 657 -4.32 -55.65 11.33
C ALA A 657 -3.05 -54.90 11.77
N GLU A 658 -1.91 -55.24 11.16
CA GLU A 658 -0.62 -54.59 11.46
C GLU A 658 -0.60 -53.14 10.97
N ALA A 659 -1.06 -52.90 9.73
CA ALA A 659 -1.14 -51.56 9.15
C ALA A 659 -2.00 -50.61 10.00
N THR A 660 -3.19 -51.06 10.40
CA THR A 660 -4.13 -50.27 11.19
C THR A 660 -3.60 -50.00 12.60
N ALA A 661 -2.99 -51.00 13.25
CA ALA A 661 -2.39 -50.83 14.57
C ALA A 661 -1.27 -49.78 14.54
N LEU A 662 -0.40 -49.85 13.54
CA LEU A 662 0.69 -48.89 13.35
C LEU A 662 0.14 -47.48 13.05
N GLN A 663 -0.88 -47.36 12.20
CA GLN A 663 -1.50 -46.07 11.86
C GLN A 663 -2.23 -45.43 13.04
N ARG A 664 -2.86 -46.23 13.92
CA ARG A 664 -3.45 -45.73 15.18
C ARG A 664 -2.38 -45.17 16.11
N GLU A 665 -1.24 -45.86 16.23
CA GLU A 665 -0.10 -45.39 17.01
C GLU A 665 0.40 -44.04 16.48
N ILE A 666 0.64 -43.95 15.16
CA ILE A 666 1.08 -42.72 14.48
C ILE A 666 0.10 -41.57 14.75
N PHE A 667 -1.21 -41.79 14.55
CA PHE A 667 -2.21 -40.76 14.78
C PHE A 667 -2.19 -40.27 16.24
N THR A 668 -2.09 -41.20 17.20
CA THR A 668 -2.06 -40.87 18.64
C THR A 668 -0.85 -40.02 18.99
N VAL A 669 0.34 -40.45 18.58
CA VAL A 669 1.59 -39.73 18.85
C VAL A 669 1.58 -38.34 18.20
N THR A 670 1.15 -38.26 16.93
CA THR A 670 1.14 -36.98 16.20
C THR A 670 0.13 -36.00 16.80
N LEU A 671 -1.03 -36.49 17.26
CA LEU A 671 -2.04 -35.70 17.96
C LEU A 671 -1.51 -35.16 19.30
N GLU A 672 -0.82 -35.99 20.09
CA GLU A 672 -0.24 -35.59 21.38
C GLU A 672 0.91 -34.57 21.23
N VAL A 673 1.76 -34.74 20.22
CA VAL A 673 2.98 -33.93 20.07
C VAL A 673 2.72 -32.62 19.33
N LEU A 674 1.90 -32.64 18.26
CA LEU A 674 1.71 -31.49 17.37
C LEU A 674 0.32 -30.85 17.48
N GLY A 675 -0.65 -31.56 18.06
CA GLY A 675 -2.02 -31.09 18.23
C GLY A 675 -2.95 -31.40 17.03
N PRO A 676 -4.28 -31.31 17.24
CA PRO A 676 -5.31 -31.80 16.30
C PRO A 676 -5.42 -31.03 14.98
N LYS A 677 -4.89 -29.81 14.92
CA LYS A 677 -4.92 -28.96 13.72
C LYS A 677 -3.57 -28.90 13.00
N HIS A 678 -2.57 -29.63 13.50
CA HIS A 678 -1.30 -29.70 12.80
C HIS A 678 -1.42 -30.59 11.56
N ILE A 679 -0.75 -30.18 10.48
CA ILE A 679 -0.80 -30.81 9.17
C ILE A 679 -0.54 -32.31 9.21
N ASN A 680 0.53 -32.73 9.89
CA ASN A 680 0.85 -34.15 10.02
C ASN A 680 -0.17 -34.94 10.85
N ALA A 681 -0.79 -34.33 11.87
CA ALA A 681 -1.86 -34.99 12.62
C ALA A 681 -3.08 -35.20 11.71
N LEU A 682 -3.41 -34.21 10.88
CA LEU A 682 -4.48 -34.31 9.90
C LEU A 682 -4.18 -35.34 8.79
N MET A 683 -2.93 -35.47 8.35
CA MET A 683 -2.55 -36.53 7.41
C MET A 683 -2.64 -37.91 8.05
N ALA A 684 -2.09 -38.09 9.26
CA ALA A 684 -2.15 -39.35 10.00
C ALA A 684 -3.58 -39.81 10.28
N GLU A 685 -4.45 -38.87 10.64
CA GLU A 685 -5.86 -39.09 10.88
C GLU A 685 -6.60 -39.50 9.59
N GLY A 686 -6.36 -38.82 8.47
CA GLY A 686 -6.95 -39.17 7.18
C GLY A 686 -6.51 -40.56 6.69
N ASN A 687 -5.23 -40.89 6.87
CA ASN A 687 -4.70 -42.23 6.54
C ASN A 687 -5.33 -43.31 7.43
N LEU A 688 -5.52 -43.04 8.72
CA LEU A 688 -6.23 -43.96 9.64
C LEU A 688 -7.65 -44.23 9.16
N ALA A 689 -8.41 -43.17 8.85
CA ALA A 689 -9.76 -43.31 8.31
C ALA A 689 -9.79 -44.12 7.01
N SER A 690 -8.82 -43.91 6.12
CA SER A 690 -8.68 -44.69 4.89
C SER A 690 -8.38 -46.16 5.18
N MET A 691 -7.59 -46.52 6.19
CA MET A 691 -7.34 -47.93 6.49
C MET A 691 -8.57 -48.60 7.11
N LEU A 692 -9.25 -47.92 8.03
CA LEU A 692 -10.51 -48.40 8.64
C LEU A 692 -11.65 -48.55 7.62
N SER A 693 -11.62 -47.78 6.54
CA SER A 693 -12.61 -47.91 5.45
C SER A 693 -12.61 -49.26 4.72
N ASN A 694 -11.60 -50.11 4.94
CA ASN A 694 -11.50 -51.40 4.28
C ASN A 694 -12.11 -52.56 5.08
N ASP A 695 -12.59 -52.30 6.31
CA ASP A 695 -13.25 -53.29 7.15
C ASP A 695 -14.69 -52.88 7.49
N ARG A 696 -15.62 -53.83 7.35
CA ARG A 696 -17.04 -53.64 7.62
C ARG A 696 -17.34 -53.22 9.05
N GLU A 697 -16.54 -53.70 10.00
CA GLU A 697 -16.77 -53.45 11.42
C GLU A 697 -16.31 -52.04 11.84
N THR A 698 -15.41 -51.41 11.08
CA THR A 698 -14.81 -50.10 11.43
C THR A 698 -15.27 -48.94 10.53
N TYR A 699 -16.22 -49.17 9.63
CA TYR A 699 -16.79 -48.13 8.74
C TYR A 699 -17.32 -46.89 9.46
N SER A 700 -18.07 -47.09 10.55
CA SER A 700 -18.65 -45.97 11.30
C SER A 700 -17.56 -45.07 11.90
N GLU A 701 -16.50 -45.70 12.42
CA GLU A 701 -15.35 -44.99 12.97
C GLU A 701 -14.60 -44.23 11.87
N ALA A 702 -14.36 -44.87 10.72
CA ALA A 702 -13.74 -44.23 9.56
C ALA A 702 -14.51 -42.97 9.10
N TYR A 703 -15.83 -43.06 9.04
CA TYR A 703 -16.69 -41.94 8.64
C TYR A 703 -16.61 -40.76 9.61
N ASP A 704 -16.67 -41.00 10.92
CA ASP A 704 -16.57 -39.95 11.93
C ASP A 704 -15.21 -39.25 11.89
N ILE A 705 -14.14 -40.02 11.69
CA ILE A 705 -12.78 -39.49 11.53
C ILE A 705 -12.69 -38.64 10.24
N PHE A 706 -13.20 -39.12 9.10
CA PHE A 706 -13.20 -38.33 7.87
C PHE A 706 -13.94 -37.00 8.04
N LYS A 707 -15.11 -37.01 8.68
CA LYS A 707 -15.91 -35.80 8.91
C LYS A 707 -15.15 -34.76 9.73
N ARG A 708 -14.53 -35.17 10.85
CA ARG A 708 -13.72 -34.29 11.69
C ARG A 708 -12.50 -33.77 10.95
N ASN A 709 -11.80 -34.64 10.23
CA ASN A 709 -10.60 -34.27 9.51
C ASN A 709 -10.87 -33.28 8.37
N ILE A 710 -11.96 -33.47 7.60
CA ILE A 710 -12.39 -32.54 6.54
C ILE A 710 -12.68 -31.15 7.13
N GLN A 711 -13.33 -31.09 8.29
CA GLN A 711 -13.58 -29.81 8.97
C GLN A 711 -12.25 -29.14 9.33
N ASN A 712 -11.35 -29.85 10.01
CA ASN A 712 -10.07 -29.30 10.43
C ASN A 712 -9.17 -28.91 9.23
N LYS A 713 -9.09 -29.75 8.18
CA LYS A 713 -8.38 -29.43 6.93
C LYS A 713 -9.01 -28.21 6.23
N GLY A 714 -10.34 -28.08 6.27
CA GLY A 714 -11.04 -26.91 5.75
C GLY A 714 -10.68 -25.61 6.48
N GLU A 715 -10.48 -25.67 7.80
CA GLU A 715 -10.02 -24.54 8.60
C GLU A 715 -8.54 -24.20 8.35
N VAL A 716 -7.68 -25.23 8.19
CA VAL A 716 -6.23 -25.05 8.06
C VAL A 716 -5.80 -24.68 6.64
N TYR A 717 -6.28 -25.41 5.63
CA TYR A 717 -5.87 -25.25 4.23
C TYR A 717 -6.89 -24.51 3.36
N GLY A 718 -8.14 -24.42 3.83
CA GLY A 718 -9.28 -24.11 2.97
C GLY A 718 -9.89 -25.36 2.33
N LEU A 719 -11.18 -25.26 1.98
CA LEU A 719 -11.94 -26.36 1.37
C LEU A 719 -11.50 -26.70 -0.06
N ASP A 720 -10.91 -25.74 -0.76
CA ASP A 720 -10.45 -25.89 -2.15
C ASP A 720 -9.06 -26.54 -2.26
N HIS A 721 -8.37 -26.71 -1.14
CA HIS A 721 -7.06 -27.33 -1.11
C HIS A 721 -7.14 -28.80 -1.54
N ARG A 722 -6.21 -29.23 -2.39
CA ARG A 722 -6.21 -30.57 -3.02
C ARG A 722 -6.37 -31.71 -2.01
N GLU A 723 -5.70 -31.61 -0.87
CA GLU A 723 -5.78 -32.60 0.22
C GLU A 723 -7.15 -32.65 0.91
N THR A 724 -7.84 -31.51 1.01
CA THR A 724 -9.19 -31.44 1.57
C THR A 724 -10.20 -32.03 0.59
N VAL A 725 -10.04 -31.72 -0.70
CA VAL A 725 -10.85 -32.23 -1.80
C VAL A 725 -10.70 -33.75 -1.98
N ALA A 726 -9.47 -34.27 -1.92
CA ALA A 726 -9.22 -35.71 -2.01
C ALA A 726 -9.92 -36.46 -0.87
N LEU A 727 -9.86 -35.93 0.34
CA LEU A 727 -10.51 -36.54 1.50
C LEU A 727 -12.04 -36.49 1.42
N LEU A 728 -12.60 -35.38 0.91
CA LEU A 728 -14.02 -35.26 0.58
C LEU A 728 -14.45 -36.34 -0.40
N ALA A 729 -13.66 -36.61 -1.44
CA ALA A 729 -13.95 -37.67 -2.42
C ALA A 729 -13.90 -39.08 -1.79
N THR A 730 -12.91 -39.37 -0.96
CA THR A 730 -12.79 -40.68 -0.29
C THR A 730 -13.93 -40.93 0.69
N SER A 731 -14.31 -39.92 1.50
CA SER A 731 -15.47 -40.02 2.41
C SER A 731 -16.79 -40.21 1.66
N PHE A 732 -16.93 -39.63 0.46
CA PHE A 732 -18.10 -39.80 -0.40
C PHE A 732 -18.24 -41.24 -0.91
N LEU A 733 -17.15 -41.86 -1.36
CA LEU A 733 -17.14 -43.27 -1.78
C LEU A 733 -17.53 -44.22 -0.64
N LEU A 734 -17.15 -43.89 0.59
CA LEU A 734 -17.50 -44.65 1.78
C LEU A 734 -19.02 -44.72 2.02
N VAL A 735 -19.71 -43.60 1.83
CA VAL A 735 -21.16 -43.46 2.07
C VAL A 735 -21.96 -44.31 1.07
N LEU A 736 -21.41 -44.52 -0.12
CA LEU A 736 -21.99 -45.39 -1.14
C LEU A 736 -21.81 -46.89 -0.85
N ALA A 737 -20.84 -47.26 -0.01
CA ALA A 737 -20.48 -48.65 0.28
C ALA A 737 -21.26 -49.27 1.47
N VAL A 738 -22.01 -48.47 2.24
CA VAL A 738 -22.79 -48.95 3.41
C VAL A 738 -24.15 -49.55 2.95
N PRO A 739 -24.48 -50.82 3.29
CA PRO A 739 -25.76 -51.43 2.95
C PRO A 739 -26.96 -50.69 3.54
N SER A 740 -28.07 -50.66 2.79
CA SER A 740 -29.21 -49.76 2.91
C SER A 740 -30.14 -49.95 4.12
N SER A 741 -29.67 -50.44 5.27
CA SER A 741 -30.50 -50.53 6.49
C SER A 741 -30.26 -49.40 7.49
N ALA A 742 -29.34 -48.48 7.20
CA ALA A 742 -29.06 -47.31 8.04
C ALA A 742 -29.20 -45.95 7.31
N ASN A 743 -29.79 -45.94 6.10
CA ASN A 743 -29.74 -44.79 5.20
C ASN A 743 -31.14 -44.27 4.85
N THR A 744 -31.60 -43.25 5.59
CA THR A 744 -32.55 -42.26 5.04
C THR A 744 -32.21 -40.80 5.32
N ASP A 745 -31.25 -40.45 6.18
CA ASP A 745 -30.95 -39.04 6.48
C ASP A 745 -29.54 -38.56 6.07
N THR A 746 -28.61 -39.45 5.72
CA THR A 746 -27.19 -39.09 5.52
C THR A 746 -26.68 -39.22 4.08
N SER A 747 -27.36 -39.95 3.20
CA SER A 747 -26.98 -40.06 1.79
C SER A 747 -27.33 -38.82 0.94
N GLU A 748 -28.29 -37.98 1.38
CA GLU A 748 -28.59 -36.71 0.69
C GLU A 748 -27.62 -35.57 1.02
N ALA A 749 -26.90 -35.64 2.14
CA ALA A 749 -25.97 -34.58 2.58
C ALA A 749 -24.62 -34.60 1.86
N LEU A 750 -24.25 -35.74 1.25
CA LEU A 750 -22.96 -35.95 0.60
C LEU A 750 -23.02 -35.82 -0.93
N PHE A 751 -24.20 -36.03 -1.53
CA PHE A 751 -24.43 -35.89 -2.97
C PHE A 751 -24.51 -34.45 -3.49
N SER A 752 -24.40 -33.44 -2.63
CA SER A 752 -24.49 -32.04 -3.05
C SER A 752 -23.15 -31.31 -3.18
N ARG A 753 -22.01 -31.99 -2.97
CA ARG A 753 -20.66 -31.42 -3.14
C ARG A 753 -19.95 -31.96 -4.38
N GLY A 754 -20.70 -32.24 -5.45
CA GLY A 754 -20.14 -32.17 -6.78
C GLY A 754 -19.71 -30.74 -7.05
N ILE A 755 -18.40 -30.52 -7.18
CA ILE A 755 -17.87 -29.39 -7.94
C ILE A 755 -18.54 -29.49 -9.30
N THR A 756 -19.64 -28.75 -9.50
CA THR A 756 -20.11 -28.45 -10.84
C THR A 756 -18.98 -27.66 -11.46
N THR A 757 -18.19 -28.32 -12.29
CA THR A 757 -17.31 -27.66 -13.25
C THR A 757 -18.22 -26.89 -14.21
N ARG A 758 -18.75 -25.75 -13.76
CA ARG A 758 -19.49 -24.82 -14.62
C ARG A 758 -18.51 -24.46 -15.73
N LYS A 759 -18.77 -24.89 -16.97
CA LYS A 759 -17.88 -24.56 -18.09
C LYS A 759 -18.03 -23.10 -18.53
N GLU A 760 -19.14 -22.45 -18.17
CA GLU A 760 -19.49 -21.09 -18.59
C GLU A 760 -20.21 -20.31 -17.47
N LEU A 761 -20.16 -18.97 -17.54
CA LEU A 761 -20.93 -18.06 -16.68
C LEU A 761 -22.43 -18.22 -16.90
N TRP A 762 -23.21 -18.25 -15.82
CA TRP A 762 -24.68 -18.32 -15.89
C TRP A 762 -25.28 -17.05 -16.49
N LYS A 763 -26.10 -17.19 -17.54
CA LYS A 763 -26.80 -16.06 -18.17
C LYS A 763 -28.31 -16.21 -17.95
N PRO A 764 -28.91 -15.53 -16.95
CA PRO A 764 -30.35 -15.62 -16.72
C PRO A 764 -31.12 -15.01 -17.89
N LYS A 765 -32.31 -15.55 -18.20
CA LYS A 765 -33.13 -15.08 -19.32
C LYS A 765 -34.02 -13.92 -18.89
N VAL A 766 -34.26 -12.98 -19.80
CA VAL A 766 -35.27 -11.92 -19.65
C VAL A 766 -36.63 -12.51 -19.28
N GLY A 767 -37.31 -11.91 -18.29
CA GLY A 767 -38.63 -12.33 -17.82
C GLY A 767 -38.64 -13.59 -16.93
N THR A 768 -37.48 -14.11 -16.53
CA THR A 768 -37.41 -15.28 -15.63
C THR A 768 -38.05 -14.94 -14.27
N PRO A 769 -39.05 -15.70 -13.78
CA PRO A 769 -39.62 -15.47 -12.46
C PRO A 769 -38.58 -15.70 -11.35
N TRP A 770 -38.67 -14.93 -10.29
CA TRP A 770 -37.68 -14.95 -9.22
C TRP A 770 -38.33 -14.63 -7.87
N GLN A 771 -37.59 -14.86 -6.80
CA GLN A 771 -37.96 -14.51 -5.44
C GLN A 771 -36.73 -13.99 -4.72
N ILE A 772 -36.93 -13.02 -3.84
CA ILE A 772 -35.90 -12.45 -2.96
C ILE A 772 -36.34 -12.58 -1.49
N ILE A 773 -35.45 -13.08 -0.63
CA ILE A 773 -35.70 -13.29 0.81
C ILE A 773 -34.44 -12.92 1.59
N LEU A 774 -34.45 -11.76 2.25
CA LEU A 774 -33.27 -11.24 2.97
C LEU A 774 -33.44 -11.21 4.49
N SER A 775 -34.65 -10.99 5.01
CA SER A 775 -34.85 -10.92 6.48
C SER A 775 -35.00 -12.27 7.17
N GLN A 776 -34.96 -13.39 6.43
CA GLN A 776 -35.19 -14.73 6.96
C GLN A 776 -34.31 -15.75 6.23
N VAL A 777 -33.85 -16.76 6.96
CA VAL A 777 -33.22 -17.94 6.36
C VAL A 777 -34.25 -18.68 5.53
N LEU A 778 -33.90 -18.99 4.28
CA LEU A 778 -34.73 -19.81 3.40
C LEU A 778 -34.74 -21.26 3.91
N THR A 779 -35.91 -21.69 4.39
CA THR A 779 -36.13 -23.04 4.88
C THR A 779 -36.77 -23.91 3.80
N ILE A 780 -36.19 -25.08 3.53
CA ILE A 780 -36.76 -26.05 2.61
C ILE A 780 -37.93 -26.76 3.31
N PRO A 781 -39.17 -26.70 2.78
CA PRO A 781 -40.33 -27.28 3.44
C PRO A 781 -40.24 -28.81 3.54
N LYS A 782 -40.97 -29.40 4.49
CA LYS A 782 -41.17 -30.84 4.54
C LYS A 782 -41.72 -31.33 3.19
N GLY A 783 -41.01 -32.28 2.56
CA GLY A 783 -41.28 -32.76 1.20
C GLY A 783 -40.44 -32.12 0.09
N GLY A 784 -39.46 -31.28 0.43
CA GLY A 784 -38.40 -30.80 -0.47
C GLY A 784 -38.72 -29.52 -1.24
N VAL A 785 -37.78 -29.08 -2.09
CA VAL A 785 -37.84 -27.79 -2.83
C VAL A 785 -39.10 -27.62 -3.68
N LYS A 786 -39.69 -28.72 -4.18
CA LYS A 786 -40.96 -28.69 -4.95
C LYS A 786 -42.13 -28.06 -4.19
N ASN A 787 -42.06 -28.05 -2.85
CA ASN A 787 -43.09 -27.49 -1.99
C ASN A 787 -42.81 -26.03 -1.59
N LEU A 788 -41.73 -25.41 -2.06
CA LEU A 788 -41.50 -23.98 -1.87
C LEU A 788 -42.67 -23.18 -2.46
N LYS A 789 -43.10 -22.16 -1.71
CA LYS A 789 -44.15 -21.24 -2.13
C LYS A 789 -43.59 -19.83 -2.08
N PRO A 790 -43.39 -19.16 -3.23
CA PRO A 790 -43.56 -19.67 -4.60
C PRO A 790 -42.45 -20.64 -5.02
N ASN A 791 -42.70 -21.50 -6.02
CA ASN A 791 -41.70 -22.40 -6.60
C ASN A 791 -41.16 -21.79 -7.90
N VAL A 792 -40.17 -20.90 -7.79
CA VAL A 792 -39.58 -20.14 -8.90
C VAL A 792 -38.20 -20.68 -9.28
N PRO A 793 -37.68 -20.40 -10.50
CA PRO A 793 -36.35 -20.88 -10.91
C PRO A 793 -35.18 -20.13 -10.25
N ILE A 794 -35.38 -18.92 -9.72
CA ILE A 794 -34.31 -18.09 -9.14
C ILE A 794 -34.69 -17.67 -7.73
N TYR A 795 -33.79 -17.88 -6.77
CA TYR A 795 -33.89 -17.35 -5.41
C TYR A 795 -32.69 -16.46 -5.12
N ASP A 796 -32.98 -15.24 -4.69
CA ASP A 796 -32.01 -14.27 -4.18
C ASP A 796 -32.13 -14.21 -2.66
N VAL A 797 -31.03 -14.51 -1.97
CA VAL A 797 -31.02 -14.77 -0.53
C VAL A 797 -29.75 -14.23 0.11
N ASP A 798 -29.84 -13.89 1.40
CA ASP A 798 -28.69 -13.37 2.14
C ASP A 798 -27.54 -14.41 2.19
N LEU A 799 -26.35 -13.95 1.79
CA LEU A 799 -25.14 -14.75 1.72
C LEU A 799 -24.73 -15.35 3.07
N PHE A 800 -24.84 -14.59 4.16
CA PHE A 800 -24.30 -14.97 5.45
C PHE A 800 -25.27 -15.89 6.20
N GLU A 801 -26.55 -15.54 6.20
CA GLU A 801 -27.59 -16.24 6.97
C GLU A 801 -27.93 -17.61 6.40
N ASN A 802 -27.82 -17.80 5.08
CA ASN A 802 -28.18 -19.04 4.43
C ASN A 802 -27.01 -20.01 4.33
N SER A 803 -27.30 -21.29 4.55
CA SER A 803 -26.29 -22.34 4.56
C SER A 803 -26.07 -22.92 3.16
N LYS A 804 -24.87 -23.49 2.95
CA LYS A 804 -24.57 -24.23 1.72
C LYS A 804 -25.59 -25.35 1.47
N GLN A 805 -26.09 -26.01 2.52
CA GLN A 805 -27.10 -27.07 2.41
C GLN A 805 -28.40 -26.57 1.77
N THR A 806 -28.83 -25.34 2.08
CA THR A 806 -29.99 -24.72 1.43
C THR A 806 -29.74 -24.50 -0.06
N PHE A 807 -28.56 -24.00 -0.43
CA PHE A 807 -28.21 -23.72 -1.83
C PHE A 807 -28.09 -25.01 -2.64
N ASP A 808 -27.42 -26.00 -2.07
CA ASP A 808 -27.29 -27.35 -2.59
C ASP A 808 -28.66 -28.00 -2.87
N ALA A 809 -29.62 -27.85 -1.94
CA ALA A 809 -30.98 -28.36 -2.14
C ALA A 809 -31.68 -27.66 -3.31
N LEU A 810 -31.52 -26.33 -3.43
CA LEU A 810 -32.03 -25.55 -4.56
C LEU A 810 -31.41 -26.00 -5.89
N HIS A 811 -30.08 -26.15 -5.96
CA HIS A 811 -29.38 -26.62 -7.17
C HIS A 811 -29.81 -28.03 -7.57
N LYS A 812 -29.96 -28.96 -6.61
CA LYS A 812 -30.46 -30.32 -6.86
C LYS A 812 -31.86 -30.30 -7.49
N ALA A 813 -32.65 -29.28 -7.20
CA ALA A 813 -33.97 -29.06 -7.79
C ALA A 813 -33.95 -28.19 -9.06
N GLY A 814 -32.78 -27.93 -9.64
CA GLY A 814 -32.60 -27.15 -10.86
C GLY A 814 -32.88 -25.65 -10.69
N LYS A 815 -32.73 -25.12 -9.47
CA LYS A 815 -32.89 -23.69 -9.17
C LYS A 815 -31.54 -22.99 -9.18
N TYR A 816 -31.56 -21.69 -9.45
CA TYR A 816 -30.41 -20.80 -9.34
C TYR A 816 -30.49 -19.96 -8.08
N VAL A 817 -29.33 -19.72 -7.46
CA VAL A 817 -29.13 -18.97 -6.24
C VAL A 817 -28.32 -17.71 -6.55
N ILE A 818 -28.93 -16.56 -6.30
CA ILE A 818 -28.26 -15.26 -6.23
C ILE A 818 -27.97 -15.00 -4.75
N CYS A 819 -26.75 -14.58 -4.43
CA CYS A 819 -26.34 -14.32 -3.06
C CYS A 819 -26.19 -12.83 -2.83
N TYR A 820 -27.08 -12.31 -2.01
CA TYR A 820 -27.10 -10.93 -1.54
C TYR A 820 -26.01 -10.68 -0.49
N PHE A 821 -25.29 -9.57 -0.65
CA PHE A 821 -24.54 -8.94 0.44
C PHE A 821 -24.37 -7.45 0.14
N SER A 822 -24.25 -6.62 1.17
CA SER A 822 -23.90 -5.21 0.94
C SER A 822 -22.44 -5.07 0.51
N ALA A 823 -22.21 -4.43 -0.64
CA ALA A 823 -20.87 -4.14 -1.15
C ALA A 823 -20.49 -2.66 -1.00
N GLY A 824 -21.48 -1.77 -0.92
CA GLY A 824 -21.30 -0.33 -0.76
C GLY A 824 -21.65 0.22 0.63
N SER A 825 -22.07 -0.64 1.58
CA SER A 825 -22.22 -0.27 2.99
C SER A 825 -21.53 -1.27 3.93
N TRP A 826 -21.24 -0.77 5.13
CA TRP A 826 -20.82 -1.52 6.29
C TRP A 826 -22.04 -1.79 7.15
N GLU A 827 -22.20 -3.03 7.59
CA GLU A 827 -23.34 -3.52 8.37
C GLU A 827 -22.85 -3.96 9.76
N ASN A 828 -23.36 -3.33 10.83
CA ASN A 828 -22.80 -3.51 12.17
C ASN A 828 -23.00 -4.91 12.79
N TRP A 829 -23.84 -5.75 12.18
CA TRP A 829 -24.16 -7.10 12.66
C TRP A 829 -23.36 -8.20 11.94
N ARG A 830 -22.59 -7.88 10.89
CA ARG A 830 -21.81 -8.89 10.16
C ARG A 830 -20.58 -9.33 10.96
N ASP A 831 -20.20 -10.59 10.80
CA ASP A 831 -19.03 -11.16 11.49
C ASP A 831 -17.72 -10.50 11.06
N ASP A 832 -17.63 -10.09 9.80
CA ASP A 832 -16.46 -9.43 9.22
C ASP A 832 -16.42 -7.91 9.44
N ARG A 833 -17.38 -7.33 10.19
CA ARG A 833 -17.49 -5.88 10.43
C ARG A 833 -16.21 -5.23 10.94
N ASN A 834 -15.41 -5.96 11.72
CA ASN A 834 -14.16 -5.48 12.32
C ASN A 834 -13.01 -5.44 11.30
N SER A 835 -13.20 -5.99 10.10
CA SER A 835 -12.23 -5.91 9.01
C SER A 835 -12.22 -4.53 8.33
N PHE A 836 -13.31 -3.76 8.49
CA PHE A 836 -13.43 -2.43 7.91
C PHE A 836 -12.68 -1.41 8.77
N GLN A 837 -11.81 -0.61 8.14
CA GLN A 837 -11.07 0.42 8.84
C GLN A 837 -11.97 1.62 9.07
N LYS A 838 -11.80 2.32 10.20
CA LYS A 838 -12.62 3.49 10.55
C LYS A 838 -12.58 4.59 9.48
N LYS A 839 -11.45 4.76 8.79
CA LYS A 839 -11.27 5.72 7.69
C LYS A 839 -12.05 5.36 6.41
N ASP A 840 -12.44 4.10 6.26
CA ASP A 840 -13.24 3.63 5.13
C ASP A 840 -14.75 3.85 5.37
N LEU A 841 -15.16 4.25 6.57
CA LEU A 841 -16.57 4.42 6.94
C LEU A 841 -17.03 5.86 6.74
N GLY A 842 -18.09 6.04 5.95
CA GLY A 842 -18.76 7.29 5.68
C GLY A 842 -19.91 7.58 6.65
N LYS A 843 -20.86 8.37 6.16
CA LYS A 843 -22.11 8.68 6.87
C LYS A 843 -23.01 7.45 6.98
N THR A 844 -23.88 7.49 7.98
CA THR A 844 -24.95 6.51 8.16
C THR A 844 -25.96 6.57 7.01
N LEU A 845 -26.43 5.41 6.55
CA LEU A 845 -27.42 5.32 5.48
C LEU A 845 -28.77 5.87 5.98
N SER A 846 -29.43 6.69 5.16
CA SER A 846 -30.73 7.27 5.53
C SER A 846 -31.78 6.16 5.61
N GLY A 847 -32.42 6.02 6.77
CA GLY A 847 -33.38 4.94 7.06
C GLY A 847 -32.76 3.67 7.67
N TRP A 848 -31.42 3.56 7.72
CA TRP A 848 -30.69 2.38 8.20
C TRP A 848 -29.61 2.81 9.20
N PRO A 849 -29.95 3.02 10.49
CA PRO A 849 -29.05 3.63 11.48
C PRO A 849 -27.82 2.78 11.79
N ASP A 850 -27.94 1.47 11.58
CA ASP A 850 -26.92 0.46 11.82
C ASP A 850 -26.01 0.19 10.61
N GLU A 851 -26.20 0.94 9.52
CA GLU A 851 -25.39 0.86 8.31
C GLU A 851 -24.66 2.17 7.99
N LYS A 852 -23.45 2.07 7.42
CA LYS A 852 -22.66 3.23 6.98
C LYS A 852 -22.15 3.02 5.57
N TYR A 853 -22.06 4.08 4.76
CA TYR A 853 -21.42 4.00 3.46
C TYR A 853 -19.96 3.59 3.62
N VAL A 854 -19.41 2.84 2.66
CA VAL A 854 -17.99 2.50 2.66
C VAL A 854 -17.25 3.11 1.50
N ASN A 855 -15.97 3.40 1.69
CA ASN A 855 -15.11 3.88 0.63
C ASN A 855 -14.78 2.73 -0.33
N ILE A 856 -15.59 2.58 -1.38
CA ILE A 856 -15.45 1.51 -2.39
C ILE A 856 -14.14 1.59 -3.21
N ASN A 857 -13.40 2.70 -3.12
CA ASN A 857 -12.06 2.81 -3.70
C ASN A 857 -10.96 2.26 -2.80
N SER A 858 -11.26 2.03 -1.51
CA SER A 858 -10.29 1.50 -0.56
C SER A 858 -9.84 0.08 -0.95
N PRO A 859 -8.52 -0.17 -1.04
CA PRO A 859 -7.99 -1.52 -1.22
C PRO A 859 -8.44 -2.49 -0.12
N SER A 860 -8.60 -1.99 1.11
CA SER A 860 -9.11 -2.77 2.24
C SER A 860 -10.53 -3.26 1.99
N VAL A 861 -11.44 -2.34 1.61
CA VAL A 861 -12.84 -2.67 1.27
C VAL A 861 -12.90 -3.64 0.09
N ARG A 862 -12.09 -3.44 -0.95
CA ARG A 862 -12.02 -4.37 -2.09
C ARG A 862 -11.55 -5.76 -1.67
N THR A 863 -10.59 -5.85 -0.74
CA THR A 863 -10.13 -7.13 -0.17
C THR A 863 -11.24 -7.83 0.62
N ILE A 864 -12.01 -7.10 1.42
CA ILE A 864 -13.17 -7.64 2.14
C ILE A 864 -14.20 -8.18 1.14
N MET A 865 -14.50 -7.44 0.08
CA MET A 865 -15.44 -7.93 -0.94
C MET A 865 -14.91 -9.14 -1.70
N ALA A 866 -13.61 -9.23 -1.98
CA ALA A 866 -13.03 -10.43 -2.57
C ALA A 866 -13.23 -11.66 -1.65
N LYS A 867 -13.12 -11.49 -0.33
CA LYS A 867 -13.42 -12.54 0.65
C LYS A 867 -14.91 -12.90 0.68
N ARG A 868 -15.82 -11.92 0.65
CA ARG A 868 -17.27 -12.16 0.56
C ARG A 868 -17.65 -12.88 -0.73
N ILE A 869 -17.05 -12.52 -1.86
CA ILE A 869 -17.23 -13.19 -3.15
C ILE A 869 -16.70 -14.62 -3.09
N LYS A 870 -15.53 -14.85 -2.48
CA LYS A 870 -15.04 -16.21 -2.26
C LYS A 870 -16.01 -17.02 -1.39
N LEU A 871 -16.54 -16.45 -0.31
CA LEU A 871 -17.54 -17.10 0.54
C LEU A 871 -18.81 -17.48 -0.25
N ALA A 872 -19.27 -16.61 -1.14
CA ALA A 872 -20.39 -16.90 -2.04
C ALA A 872 -20.06 -18.09 -2.96
N ALA A 873 -18.86 -18.14 -3.54
CA ALA A 873 -18.41 -19.28 -4.34
C ALA A 873 -18.37 -20.58 -3.52
N ASP A 874 -17.80 -20.54 -2.31
CA ASP A 874 -17.67 -21.69 -1.42
C ASP A 874 -19.04 -22.23 -0.98
N LYS A 875 -20.03 -21.35 -0.81
CA LYS A 875 -21.43 -21.73 -0.54
C LYS A 875 -22.18 -22.21 -1.78
N GLY A 876 -21.64 -21.98 -2.99
CA GLY A 876 -22.18 -22.50 -4.24
C GLY A 876 -23.02 -21.52 -5.07
N CYS A 877 -23.02 -20.23 -4.73
CA CYS A 877 -23.83 -19.22 -5.42
C CYS A 877 -23.61 -19.23 -6.95
N ASP A 878 -24.67 -18.99 -7.73
CA ASP A 878 -24.60 -18.86 -9.20
C ASP A 878 -24.26 -17.43 -9.61
N ALA A 879 -24.67 -16.48 -8.78
CA ALA A 879 -24.45 -15.07 -8.95
C ALA A 879 -24.38 -14.33 -7.62
N ILE A 880 -23.87 -13.10 -7.66
CA ILE A 880 -23.86 -12.17 -6.54
C ILE A 880 -24.82 -11.01 -6.80
N ASP A 881 -25.53 -10.60 -5.74
CA ASP A 881 -26.28 -9.33 -5.66
C ASP A 881 -25.55 -8.38 -4.68
N PRO A 882 -24.57 -7.60 -5.18
CA PRO A 882 -23.88 -6.60 -4.37
C PRO A 882 -24.76 -5.34 -4.19
N ASP A 883 -25.20 -5.07 -2.96
CA ASP A 883 -26.06 -3.92 -2.64
C ASP A 883 -25.28 -2.63 -2.34
N ASN A 884 -25.99 -1.50 -2.32
CA ASN A 884 -25.53 -0.15 -1.98
C ASN A 884 -24.48 0.40 -2.96
N LEU A 885 -24.50 -0.05 -4.21
CA LEU A 885 -23.60 0.43 -5.27
C LEU A 885 -23.94 1.85 -5.75
N ASP A 886 -25.10 2.39 -5.40
CA ASP A 886 -25.57 3.72 -5.76
C ASP A 886 -25.24 4.81 -4.72
N GLY A 887 -24.27 4.55 -3.82
CA GLY A 887 -23.84 5.52 -2.80
C GLY A 887 -23.39 6.88 -3.35
N TYR A 888 -23.00 6.96 -4.62
CA TYR A 888 -22.69 8.22 -5.32
C TYR A 888 -23.89 9.16 -5.51
N GLN A 889 -25.11 8.65 -5.39
CA GLN A 889 -26.35 9.44 -5.49
C GLN A 889 -26.76 10.05 -4.14
N ALA A 890 -26.09 9.66 -3.05
CA ALA A 890 -26.39 10.09 -1.69
C ALA A 890 -25.28 10.95 -1.08
N ASP A 891 -25.60 11.69 -0.02
CA ASP A 891 -24.60 12.34 0.85
C ASP A 891 -23.89 11.28 1.71
N ASN A 892 -22.96 10.57 1.08
CA ASN A 892 -22.24 9.44 1.68
C ASN A 892 -21.11 9.87 2.63
N GLY A 893 -20.70 11.14 2.63
CA GLY A 893 -19.59 11.65 3.45
C GLY A 893 -18.18 11.21 3.00
N LEU A 894 -18.07 10.53 1.86
CA LEU A 894 -16.82 9.99 1.30
C LEU A 894 -16.48 10.55 -0.09
N GLY A 895 -17.41 11.31 -0.70
CA GLY A 895 -17.22 11.89 -2.02
C GLY A 895 -17.31 10.89 -3.17
N LEU A 896 -18.02 9.77 -2.99
CA LEU A 896 -18.17 8.74 -4.02
C LEU A 896 -18.84 9.29 -5.28
N THR A 897 -18.33 8.89 -6.45
CA THR A 897 -18.81 9.30 -7.77
C THR A 897 -19.33 8.12 -8.60
N GLU A 898 -20.02 8.43 -9.71
CA GLU A 898 -20.42 7.44 -10.71
C GLU A 898 -19.22 6.63 -11.22
N ALA A 899 -18.07 7.29 -11.45
CA ALA A 899 -16.86 6.66 -11.95
C ALA A 899 -16.27 5.66 -10.96
N ASP A 900 -16.30 5.98 -9.66
CA ASP A 900 -15.84 5.08 -8.59
C ASP A 900 -16.68 3.81 -8.57
N THR A 901 -17.99 3.96 -8.70
CA THR A 901 -18.92 2.83 -8.75
C THR A 901 -18.72 2.00 -10.00
N ILE A 902 -18.55 2.61 -11.17
CA ILE A 902 -18.27 1.88 -12.41
C ILE A 902 -16.97 1.06 -12.27
N SER A 903 -15.91 1.66 -11.72
CA SER A 903 -14.65 0.95 -11.42
C SER A 903 -14.86 -0.21 -10.44
N TYR A 904 -15.66 0.02 -9.41
CA TYR A 904 -15.94 -0.99 -8.40
C TYR A 904 -16.76 -2.15 -8.95
N VAL A 905 -17.78 -1.90 -9.77
CA VAL A 905 -18.57 -2.95 -10.44
C VAL A 905 -17.70 -3.79 -11.39
N LYS A 906 -16.76 -3.16 -12.13
CA LYS A 906 -15.78 -3.90 -12.94
C LYS A 906 -14.92 -4.82 -12.08
N PHE A 907 -14.48 -4.35 -10.92
CA PHE A 907 -13.74 -5.15 -9.95
C PHE A 907 -14.57 -6.33 -9.42
N LEU A 908 -15.79 -6.08 -8.93
CA LEU A 908 -16.68 -7.13 -8.41
C LEU A 908 -16.98 -8.19 -9.48
N SER A 909 -17.24 -7.75 -10.71
CA SER A 909 -17.45 -8.63 -11.87
C SER A 909 -16.21 -9.49 -12.18
N LYS A 910 -15.03 -8.87 -12.25
CA LYS A 910 -13.77 -9.59 -12.50
C LYS A 910 -13.46 -10.59 -11.39
N GLU A 911 -13.72 -10.22 -10.14
CA GLU A 911 -13.46 -11.06 -8.97
C GLU A 911 -14.42 -12.25 -8.92
N ALA A 912 -15.73 -12.02 -9.11
CA ALA A 912 -16.74 -13.07 -9.18
C ALA A 912 -16.52 -14.03 -10.35
N ALA A 913 -16.04 -13.51 -11.49
CA ALA A 913 -15.74 -14.31 -12.67
C ALA A 913 -14.61 -15.34 -12.43
N LYS A 914 -13.67 -15.09 -11.50
CA LYS A 914 -12.65 -16.09 -11.11
C LYS A 914 -13.29 -17.38 -10.60
N TYR A 915 -14.46 -17.26 -9.96
CA TYR A 915 -15.25 -18.37 -9.42
C TYR A 915 -16.43 -18.76 -10.31
N ARG A 916 -16.49 -18.21 -11.53
CA ARG A 916 -17.57 -18.44 -12.51
C ARG A 916 -18.96 -18.05 -12.00
N MET A 917 -19.02 -17.04 -11.15
CA MET A 917 -20.28 -16.42 -10.73
C MET A 917 -20.58 -15.18 -11.56
N THR A 918 -21.86 -14.94 -11.78
CA THR A 918 -22.34 -13.75 -12.50
C THR A 918 -22.59 -12.61 -11.53
N THR A 919 -22.29 -11.37 -11.92
CA THR A 919 -22.51 -10.20 -11.07
C THR A 919 -23.77 -9.46 -11.50
N GLY A 920 -24.63 -9.12 -10.55
CA GLY A 920 -25.75 -8.19 -10.73
C GLY A 920 -25.35 -6.74 -10.51
N MET A 921 -26.12 -5.81 -11.09
CA MET A 921 -26.13 -4.40 -10.69
C MET A 921 -27.40 -4.11 -9.87
N LYS A 922 -27.24 -3.64 -8.64
CA LYS A 922 -28.35 -3.20 -7.79
C LYS A 922 -28.57 -1.69 -7.96
N ASN A 923 -29.77 -1.30 -8.40
CA ASN A 923 -30.13 0.09 -8.71
C ASN A 923 -29.14 0.79 -9.66
N GLY A 924 -28.77 2.05 -9.38
CA GLY A 924 -27.78 2.81 -10.15
C GLY A 924 -28.16 3.08 -11.61
N GLY A 925 -29.41 3.49 -11.86
CA GLY A 925 -29.97 3.65 -13.21
C GLY A 925 -29.16 4.59 -14.12
N SER A 926 -28.51 5.62 -13.58
CA SER A 926 -27.74 6.61 -14.35
C SER A 926 -26.47 6.05 -15.01
N ILE A 927 -25.87 5.00 -14.43
CA ILE A 927 -24.65 4.35 -14.95
C ILE A 927 -24.93 3.05 -15.73
N THR A 928 -26.20 2.75 -16.02
CA THR A 928 -26.63 1.51 -16.67
C THR A 928 -25.81 1.18 -17.91
N LYS A 929 -25.60 2.14 -18.81
CA LYS A 929 -24.90 1.90 -20.09
C LYS A 929 -23.44 1.52 -19.88
N GLN A 930 -22.80 2.09 -18.87
CA GLN A 930 -21.38 1.95 -18.56
C GLN A 930 -21.10 0.61 -17.88
N VAL A 931 -22.01 0.13 -17.02
CA VAL A 931 -21.84 -1.15 -16.33
C VAL A 931 -22.40 -2.34 -17.10
N LEU A 932 -23.28 -2.09 -18.10
CA LEU A 932 -23.95 -3.11 -18.88
C LEU A 932 -23.04 -4.22 -19.43
N PRO A 933 -21.80 -3.97 -19.91
CA PRO A 933 -20.93 -5.05 -20.39
C PRO A 933 -20.47 -6.03 -19.31
N TYR A 934 -20.42 -5.58 -18.04
CA TYR A 934 -19.76 -6.31 -16.95
C TYR A 934 -20.73 -7.10 -16.07
N VAL A 935 -22.02 -6.77 -16.08
CA VAL A 935 -23.04 -7.43 -15.25
C VAL A 935 -23.95 -8.33 -16.08
N GLY A 936 -24.48 -9.40 -15.49
CA GLY A 936 -25.37 -10.34 -16.17
C GLY A 936 -26.86 -10.01 -16.06
N PHE A 937 -27.24 -9.21 -15.07
CA PHE A 937 -28.61 -8.79 -14.79
C PHE A 937 -28.60 -7.51 -13.94
N CYS A 938 -29.77 -6.93 -13.73
CA CYS A 938 -29.97 -5.83 -12.78
C CYS A 938 -31.06 -6.20 -11.77
N ILE A 939 -30.85 -5.86 -10.51
CA ILE A 939 -31.91 -5.85 -9.49
C ILE A 939 -32.28 -4.38 -9.27
N ASN A 940 -33.54 -4.03 -9.41
CA ASN A 940 -34.02 -2.68 -9.23
C ASN A 940 -35.14 -2.64 -8.18
N GLU A 941 -35.11 -1.59 -7.37
CA GLU A 941 -36.16 -1.30 -6.42
C GLU A 941 -36.92 -0.03 -6.82
N SER A 942 -38.25 -0.14 -6.86
CA SER A 942 -39.17 1.00 -6.92
C SER A 942 -39.09 1.91 -8.16
N CYS A 943 -38.56 1.44 -9.31
CA CYS A 943 -38.52 2.28 -10.51
C CYS A 943 -39.92 2.72 -10.97
N ILE A 944 -40.97 1.94 -10.68
CA ILE A 944 -42.35 2.26 -11.07
C ILE A 944 -42.93 3.32 -10.13
N GLN A 945 -42.53 3.32 -8.85
CA GLN A 945 -42.87 4.40 -7.92
C GLN A 945 -42.25 5.73 -8.35
N TYR A 946 -40.99 5.72 -8.81
CA TYR A 946 -40.25 6.92 -9.20
C TYR A 946 -40.33 7.24 -10.70
N SER A 947 -41.06 6.44 -11.49
CA SER A 947 -41.21 6.61 -12.95
C SER A 947 -39.88 6.64 -13.71
N GLU A 948 -38.93 5.79 -13.32
CA GLU A 948 -37.56 5.75 -13.83
C GLU A 948 -37.19 4.42 -14.51
N CYS A 949 -38.16 3.55 -14.77
CA CYS A 949 -37.89 2.23 -15.37
C CYS A 949 -37.23 2.29 -16.76
N ASP A 950 -37.37 3.40 -17.49
CA ASP A 950 -36.67 3.65 -18.76
C ASP A 950 -35.13 3.62 -18.61
N LEU A 951 -34.59 3.95 -17.42
CA LEU A 951 -33.14 3.87 -17.13
C LEU A 951 -32.61 2.44 -17.21
N TYR A 952 -33.46 1.44 -16.89
CA TYR A 952 -33.10 0.03 -16.79
C TYR A 952 -33.50 -0.79 -18.04
N ALA A 953 -34.31 -0.22 -18.93
CA ALA A 953 -34.67 -0.83 -20.21
C ALA A 953 -33.46 -1.29 -21.08
N PRO A 954 -32.26 -0.67 -21.05
CA PRO A 954 -31.10 -1.16 -21.77
C PRO A 954 -30.68 -2.60 -21.43
N TYR A 955 -30.90 -3.07 -20.20
CA TYR A 955 -30.62 -4.47 -19.82
C TYR A 955 -31.45 -5.43 -20.66
N ILE A 956 -32.76 -5.17 -20.77
CA ILE A 956 -33.69 -5.99 -21.56
C ILE A 956 -33.27 -6.02 -23.03
N LYS A 957 -32.89 -4.88 -23.59
CA LYS A 957 -32.40 -4.79 -24.98
C LYS A 957 -31.13 -5.61 -25.21
N ALA A 958 -30.28 -5.75 -24.19
CA ALA A 958 -29.07 -6.57 -24.22
C ALA A 958 -29.32 -8.05 -23.87
N GLY A 959 -30.58 -8.47 -23.72
CA GLY A 959 -30.93 -9.84 -23.36
C GLY A 959 -30.66 -10.20 -21.89
N LYS A 960 -30.53 -9.20 -21.01
CA LYS A 960 -30.26 -9.35 -19.57
C LYS A 960 -31.50 -8.99 -18.76
N PRO A 961 -31.92 -9.81 -17.78
CA PRO A 961 -33.14 -9.54 -17.03
C PRO A 961 -32.96 -8.35 -16.08
N VAL A 962 -34.08 -7.67 -15.82
CA VAL A 962 -34.24 -6.75 -14.70
C VAL A 962 -35.19 -7.39 -13.71
N PHE A 963 -34.66 -7.73 -12.55
CA PHE A 963 -35.37 -8.25 -11.38
C PHE A 963 -35.89 -7.05 -10.58
N ASN A 964 -37.15 -6.67 -10.80
CA ASN A 964 -37.73 -5.46 -10.22
C ASN A 964 -38.57 -5.78 -8.98
N ILE A 965 -38.40 -4.98 -7.93
CA ILE A 965 -39.13 -5.06 -6.67
C ILE A 965 -39.93 -3.78 -6.47
N GLU A 966 -41.21 -3.89 -6.11
CA GLU A 966 -42.05 -2.75 -5.70
C GLU A 966 -42.64 -2.95 -4.31
N TYR A 967 -42.68 -1.87 -3.52
CA TYR A 967 -43.08 -1.88 -2.10
C TYR A 967 -44.34 -1.02 -1.83
N PRO A 968 -45.53 -1.42 -2.32
CA PRO A 968 -46.75 -0.67 -2.04
C PRO A 968 -47.07 -0.68 -0.54
N ALA A 969 -47.44 0.48 0.02
CA ALA A 969 -47.71 0.67 1.45
C ALA A 969 -48.75 -0.31 2.07
N GLY A 970 -49.57 -0.97 1.26
CA GLY A 970 -50.55 -1.96 1.71
C GLY A 970 -50.03 -3.40 1.81
N ALA A 971 -48.81 -3.72 1.39
CA ALA A 971 -48.30 -5.09 1.40
C ALA A 971 -48.33 -5.70 2.84
N PRO A 972 -48.87 -6.92 3.04
CA PRO A 972 -49.23 -7.92 2.03
C PRO A 972 -50.63 -7.76 1.39
N ASN A 973 -51.47 -6.87 1.92
CA ASN A 973 -52.83 -6.58 1.44
C ASN A 973 -52.83 -5.49 0.36
N VAL A 974 -52.23 -5.79 -0.78
CA VAL A 974 -52.04 -4.83 -1.89
C VAL A 974 -53.37 -4.46 -2.54
N LYS A 975 -53.66 -3.16 -2.67
CA LYS A 975 -54.88 -2.68 -3.36
C LYS A 975 -54.84 -3.08 -4.85
N ALA A 976 -56.00 -3.43 -5.41
CA ALA A 976 -56.10 -3.82 -6.82
C ALA A 976 -55.61 -2.72 -7.78
N ALA A 977 -55.77 -1.45 -7.43
CA ALA A 977 -55.26 -0.33 -8.22
C ALA A 977 -53.73 -0.28 -8.25
N ASP A 978 -53.08 -0.48 -7.10
CA ASP A 978 -51.62 -0.51 -6.99
C ASP A 978 -51.04 -1.70 -7.73
N LYS A 979 -51.66 -2.89 -7.59
CA LYS A 979 -51.27 -4.08 -8.35
C LYS A 979 -51.39 -3.85 -9.86
N ARG A 980 -52.50 -3.26 -10.35
CA ARG A 980 -52.66 -2.91 -11.77
C ARG A 980 -51.61 -1.91 -12.24
N ARG A 981 -51.28 -0.89 -11.43
CA ARG A 981 -50.25 0.10 -11.75
C ARG A 981 -48.86 -0.54 -11.88
N ILE A 982 -48.47 -1.37 -10.92
CA ILE A 982 -47.18 -2.08 -10.90
C ILE A 982 -47.06 -3.07 -12.08
N CYS A 983 -48.14 -3.82 -12.34
CA CYS A 983 -48.14 -4.84 -13.40
C CYS A 983 -48.38 -4.28 -14.80
N SER A 984 -48.69 -2.98 -14.94
CA SER A 984 -48.75 -2.30 -16.23
C SER A 984 -47.37 -2.21 -16.88
N VAL A 985 -47.33 -1.89 -18.17
CA VAL A 985 -46.12 -1.48 -18.92
C VAL A 985 -46.24 -0.05 -19.44
N THR A 986 -47.29 0.67 -19.04
CA THR A 986 -47.60 2.04 -19.42
C THR A 986 -47.75 2.93 -18.18
N GLY A 987 -47.84 4.25 -18.38
CA GLY A 987 -47.90 5.22 -17.28
C GLY A 987 -46.60 5.21 -16.47
N ALA A 988 -46.69 5.14 -15.15
CA ALA A 988 -45.53 5.10 -14.26
C ALA A 988 -44.63 3.86 -14.47
N ALA A 989 -45.18 2.79 -15.05
CA ALA A 989 -44.43 1.56 -15.37
C ALA A 989 -43.87 1.56 -16.81
N LYS A 990 -43.94 2.69 -17.52
CA LYS A 990 -43.33 2.81 -18.86
C LYS A 990 -41.84 2.46 -18.79
N GLY A 991 -41.37 1.66 -19.75
CA GLY A 991 -39.99 1.17 -19.81
C GLY A 991 -39.76 -0.20 -19.15
N SER A 992 -40.72 -0.68 -18.35
CA SER A 992 -40.62 -1.97 -17.63
C SER A 992 -41.01 -3.21 -18.45
N ASN A 993 -41.10 -3.10 -19.78
CA ASN A 993 -41.45 -4.22 -20.64
C ASN A 993 -40.37 -5.31 -20.57
N GLY A 994 -40.76 -6.53 -20.20
CA GLY A 994 -39.83 -7.66 -20.01
C GLY A 994 -39.19 -7.76 -18.62
N PHE A 995 -39.51 -6.86 -17.68
CA PHE A 995 -39.01 -6.95 -16.31
C PHE A 995 -39.65 -8.13 -15.58
N SER A 996 -38.87 -8.78 -14.73
CA SER A 996 -39.34 -9.80 -13.80
C SER A 996 -39.79 -9.10 -12.51
N LYS A 997 -41.09 -8.77 -12.41
CA LYS A 997 -41.62 -7.93 -11.32
C LYS A 997 -42.11 -8.76 -10.13
N VAL A 998 -41.71 -8.36 -8.94
CA VAL A 998 -42.23 -8.86 -7.67
C VAL A 998 -42.74 -7.72 -6.80
N ILE A 999 -43.84 -7.96 -6.11
CA ILE A 999 -44.40 -7.06 -5.10
C ILE A 999 -44.03 -7.63 -3.74
N LYS A 1000 -43.33 -6.84 -2.93
CA LYS A 1000 -42.75 -7.27 -1.66
C LYS A 1000 -43.14 -6.33 -0.52
N LYS A 1001 -42.96 -6.80 0.70
CA LYS A 1001 -42.86 -5.94 1.88
C LYS A 1001 -41.44 -5.39 1.96
N MET A 1002 -41.28 -4.21 2.56
CA MET A 1002 -39.97 -3.56 2.70
C MET A 1002 -38.95 -4.42 3.44
N ASN A 1003 -39.40 -5.27 4.38
CA ASN A 1003 -38.52 -6.18 5.10
C ASN A 1003 -38.02 -7.37 4.27
N LEU A 1004 -38.51 -7.58 3.03
CA LEU A 1004 -38.05 -8.66 2.15
C LEU A 1004 -38.11 -10.06 2.78
N ASP A 1005 -39.19 -10.37 3.52
CA ASP A 1005 -39.43 -11.73 4.01
C ASP A 1005 -39.97 -12.68 2.92
N THR A 1006 -40.46 -13.85 3.33
CA THR A 1006 -40.96 -14.88 2.40
C THR A 1006 -42.20 -14.48 1.60
N TRP A 1007 -42.96 -13.46 2.02
CA TRP A 1007 -44.16 -13.05 1.30
C TRP A 1007 -43.80 -12.39 -0.03
N VAL A 1008 -44.53 -12.74 -1.09
CA VAL A 1008 -44.41 -12.11 -2.41
C VAL A 1008 -45.74 -12.20 -3.15
N ALA A 1009 -46.03 -11.18 -3.94
CA ALA A 1009 -47.07 -11.23 -4.96
C ALA A 1009 -46.47 -10.96 -6.34
N TYR A 1010 -46.97 -11.69 -7.34
CA TYR A 1010 -46.55 -11.52 -8.73
C TYR A 1010 -47.59 -10.75 -9.53
N CYS A 1011 -47.09 -10.09 -10.58
CA CYS A 1011 -47.85 -9.82 -11.78
C CYS A 1011 -48.09 -11.16 -12.52
#